data_AF-A0A9E5YNW3-F1
#
_entry.id   AF-A0A9E5YNW3-F1
#
_cell.length_a   1.000
_cell.length_b   1.000
_cell.length_c   1.000
_cell.angle_alpha   90.00
_cell.angle_beta   90.00
_cell.angle_gamma   90.00
#
_symmetry.space_group_name_H-M   'P 1'
#
loop_
_entity.id
_entity.type
_entity.pdbx_description
1 polymer ?
#
loop_
_entity_poly.entity_id
_entity_poly.type
_entity_poly.pdbx_seq_one_letter_code
_entity_poly.pdbx_strand_id
1 'polypeptide(L)'
;MSKKSFPKDNILDNKKKIFLIVFICFFVILYGISIYDIQYTVDPGNGTYPSNYEGQNVTTGGIVTGTDFSNGRYFISSSQGGAWNGIYIYDNEHTVSLGDSIIINGEVYEYWGFTEISSLESFQHISSGNPLPSAFVVSTLEVSSQEAFESVLVQVNDVVVTQVYDEWSEWKVSDGTGSCLISIGFFNLENSGFPLILGYPFSSITGIVSYTWENFQINPRNLDDLHSAPESYIISISEQYIFASEEFDIPIYLSFLGEPQQIQTYQFDLEYNSEILQYTGFIQDGTLSGTGSVSVEQPFDNIISVQYNGDFSFSEVQPLIKICFTGLNSGTADFQFPAFTMDGIDINYFSIEQVIIQIESIPIGDTLTVIQKPILNIPQIVEPTEDLNIQCLADAFTTGWTVELLHNNNVLPLTITENFYNTDLDRWILTTTVPVPDIYELYDLTVNATGIEADTTENAVHLIPERKDYYYFIHITDTHLPTNIYYPDPLSITDTTEVTDFREVIQDINLIHPEFVLLTGDLVNEGELEDFENRRVYTKAQSLLSEFDVPVYLTSGNHDLGGWYSTPPPQGTARNDWWRFFGWEWLPSPPAAEPYYTQNYSFDYGPVHFIGMEAYLNYDDYMQYIYGDESFTDLQMQWLDDDLQASYGSESRVLFYHYDFSEQIDLSNLGVDMALCGHIHSNSGEINVYPYNLATDNVCDEDRAYRLIRVNEGILEPTNTMYAGWNGDMLQISFTPANNGQADSVSAYIENQQNQAFENSQIKFIMPGNCSDYEIYNGNLEQIDDSGEFDICYVSVSIPANSNMNVSIVAGITDVENIPSSVSNIKLTNYPNPFNPETTISFSLQNNDNVELSIYNIKGQKVKTLYPFPNPDLSGGTREVVWNGNDDKGKPVSSGIYFYKLESGNFSEMKKMILLR
;
A
#
# COMPACT_ATOMS: atom_id res chain seq x y z
N MET A 1 91.80 -5.69 48.74
CA MET A 1 91.25 -4.33 48.86
C MET A 1 90.61 -3.94 47.53
N SER A 2 89.33 -3.52 47.58
CA SER A 2 88.55 -2.70 46.62
C SER A 2 88.28 -3.25 45.21
N LYS A 3 87.07 -3.74 44.86
CA LYS A 3 85.82 -3.05 44.38
C LYS A 3 86.03 -2.24 43.07
N LYS A 4 85.22 -2.33 41.99
CA LYS A 4 83.72 -2.31 41.78
C LYS A 4 83.38 -3.02 40.42
N SER A 5 82.40 -3.93 40.24
CA SER A 5 80.92 -3.87 39.99
C SER A 5 80.48 -2.99 38.78
N PHE A 6 79.67 -3.37 37.76
CA PHE A 6 78.38 -4.15 37.64
C PHE A 6 78.05 -4.50 36.14
N PRO A 7 76.91 -5.15 35.73
CA PRO A 7 76.92 -6.28 34.76
C PRO A 7 75.92 -6.29 33.56
N LYS A 8 76.15 -7.26 32.64
CA LYS A 8 75.29 -8.23 31.90
C LYS A 8 74.18 -7.91 30.83
N ASP A 9 74.26 -8.77 29.79
CA ASP A 9 73.29 -9.40 28.86
C ASP A 9 72.75 -8.65 27.61
N ASN A 10 73.10 -9.13 26.39
CA ASN A 10 72.25 -9.98 25.53
C ASN A 10 72.96 -10.43 24.21
N ILE A 11 72.47 -11.55 23.66
CA ILE A 11 73.13 -12.49 22.72
C ILE A 11 72.56 -12.37 21.29
N LEU A 12 73.41 -12.55 20.27
CA LEU A 12 73.01 -12.87 18.90
C LEU A 12 74.01 -13.82 18.23
N ASP A 13 73.45 -14.79 17.51
CA ASP A 13 73.93 -15.41 16.27
C ASP A 13 74.85 -16.65 16.32
N ASN A 14 74.34 -17.76 15.75
CA ASN A 14 75.11 -18.87 15.22
C ASN A 14 74.20 -19.82 14.42
N LYS A 15 74.16 -19.69 13.08
CA LYS A 15 73.59 -20.69 12.16
C LYS A 15 74.61 -21.08 11.09
N LYS A 16 75.16 -22.30 11.19
CA LYS A 16 75.51 -23.15 10.02
C LYS A 16 75.86 -24.59 10.43
N LYS A 17 75.06 -25.52 9.87
CA LYS A 17 75.30 -26.95 9.60
C LYS A 17 75.25 -27.93 10.78
N ILE A 18 74.24 -28.80 10.76
CA ILE A 18 74.29 -30.30 10.83
C ILE A 18 72.83 -30.79 10.71
N PHE A 19 72.48 -31.53 9.65
CA PHE A 19 71.73 -32.81 9.66
C PHE A 19 71.18 -33.13 8.25
N LEU A 20 71.58 -34.32 7.78
CA LEU A 20 71.00 -35.06 6.67
C LEU A 20 70.29 -36.27 7.33
N ILE A 21 69.02 -36.52 6.97
CA ILE A 21 68.27 -37.80 6.93
C ILE A 21 66.79 -37.57 7.31
N VAL A 22 65.93 -37.73 6.28
CA VAL A 22 64.50 -38.07 6.27
C VAL A 22 63.51 -37.00 6.75
N PHE A 23 63.02 -36.22 5.79
CA PHE A 23 61.58 -36.10 5.59
C PHE A 23 61.32 -36.29 4.09
N ILE A 24 60.87 -37.50 3.74
CA ILE A 24 60.14 -37.72 2.49
C ILE A 24 58.84 -36.95 2.69
N CYS A 25 58.79 -35.70 2.23
CA CYS A 25 57.50 -35.07 1.96
C CYS A 25 56.92 -35.84 0.79
N PHE A 26 56.00 -36.75 1.09
CA PHE A 26 54.97 -37.14 0.15
C PHE A 26 54.39 -35.84 -0.42
N PHE A 27 54.77 -35.48 -1.64
CA PHE A 27 53.85 -34.74 -2.49
C PHE A 27 52.73 -35.75 -2.78
N VAL A 28 51.76 -35.85 -1.86
CA VAL A 28 50.43 -36.22 -2.29
C VAL A 28 50.03 -35.06 -3.20
N ILE A 29 50.09 -35.29 -4.50
CA ILE A 29 49.29 -34.50 -5.42
C ILE A 29 47.86 -34.79 -4.96
N LEU A 30 47.31 -33.90 -4.13
CA LEU A 30 45.87 -33.87 -3.89
C LEU A 30 45.29 -33.63 -5.29
N TYR A 31 44.72 -34.67 -5.87
CA TYR A 31 43.92 -34.53 -7.07
C TYR A 31 42.69 -33.73 -6.64
N GLY A 32 42.71 -32.42 -6.88
CA GLY A 32 41.53 -31.58 -6.67
C GLY A 32 40.42 -32.05 -7.60
N ILE A 33 39.19 -32.04 -7.09
CA ILE A 33 37.98 -32.33 -7.86
C ILE A 33 37.59 -31.03 -8.56
N SER A 34 37.27 -31.10 -9.86
CA SER A 34 36.87 -29.90 -10.59
C SER A 34 35.47 -29.44 -10.16
N ILE A 35 35.19 -28.13 -10.26
CA ILE A 35 33.85 -27.59 -9.98
C ILE A 35 32.79 -28.30 -10.86
N TYR A 36 33.12 -28.53 -12.13
CA TYR A 36 32.28 -29.31 -13.05
C TYR A 36 31.94 -30.70 -12.50
N ASP A 37 32.93 -31.44 -11.98
CA ASP A 37 32.66 -32.78 -11.45
C ASP A 37 31.79 -32.73 -10.19
N ILE A 38 31.91 -31.68 -9.36
CA ILE A 38 31.05 -31.49 -8.18
C ILE A 38 29.61 -31.22 -8.62
N GLN A 39 29.42 -30.30 -9.56
CA GLN A 39 28.12 -29.78 -9.98
C GLN A 39 27.37 -30.72 -10.94
N TYR A 40 28.07 -31.30 -11.92
CA TYR A 40 27.43 -32.06 -12.99
C TYR A 40 26.80 -33.36 -12.48
N THR A 41 25.50 -33.51 -12.75
CA THR A 41 24.78 -34.77 -12.59
C THR A 41 23.77 -35.00 -13.72
N VAL A 42 23.34 -36.25 -13.86
CA VAL A 42 22.27 -36.66 -14.78
C VAL A 42 21.04 -37.20 -14.02
N ASP A 43 21.10 -37.19 -12.69
CA ASP A 43 20.05 -37.68 -11.79
C ASP A 43 19.19 -36.49 -11.32
N PRO A 44 17.92 -36.38 -11.74
CA PRO A 44 17.07 -35.20 -11.53
C PRO A 44 16.47 -35.07 -10.12
N GLY A 45 17.05 -35.73 -9.11
CA GLY A 45 16.66 -35.60 -7.70
C GLY A 45 15.15 -35.55 -7.47
N ASN A 46 14.69 -34.49 -6.78
CA ASN A 46 13.27 -34.16 -6.61
C ASN A 46 13.00 -32.73 -7.13
N GLY A 47 13.27 -32.48 -8.41
CA GLY A 47 13.02 -31.19 -9.06
C GLY A 47 14.28 -30.39 -9.37
N THR A 48 15.39 -30.68 -8.68
CA THR A 48 16.76 -30.18 -8.92
C THR A 48 17.72 -31.33 -9.21
N TYR A 49 18.97 -31.04 -9.56
CA TYR A 49 19.99 -32.00 -9.96
C TYR A 49 21.13 -32.01 -8.93
N PRO A 50 20.94 -32.68 -7.77
CA PRO A 50 21.90 -32.63 -6.66
C PRO A 50 23.26 -33.26 -7.01
N SER A 51 24.31 -32.70 -6.42
CA SER A 51 25.69 -33.13 -6.55
C SER A 51 25.89 -34.61 -6.19
N ASN A 52 26.62 -35.33 -7.04
CA ASN A 52 27.09 -36.68 -6.73
C ASN A 52 28.13 -36.73 -5.58
N TYR A 53 28.56 -35.56 -5.08
CA TYR A 53 29.50 -35.39 -4.00
C TYR A 53 28.84 -34.94 -2.69
N GLU A 54 27.51 -34.83 -2.62
CA GLU A 54 26.78 -34.51 -1.39
C GLU A 54 27.28 -35.34 -0.18
N GLY A 55 27.58 -34.66 0.93
CA GLY A 55 28.11 -35.23 2.17
C GLY A 55 29.57 -35.68 2.10
N GLN A 56 30.30 -35.34 1.05
CA GLN A 56 31.73 -35.64 0.91
C GLN A 56 32.58 -34.37 1.06
N ASN A 57 33.70 -34.50 1.77
CA ASN A 57 34.72 -33.44 1.82
C ASN A 57 35.57 -33.47 0.53
N VAL A 58 35.59 -32.37 -0.20
CA VAL A 58 36.26 -32.22 -1.50
C VAL A 58 37.32 -31.12 -1.44
N THR A 59 38.43 -31.28 -2.17
CA THR A 59 39.39 -30.19 -2.39
C THR A 59 39.16 -29.64 -3.79
N THR A 60 38.82 -28.36 -3.91
CA THR A 60 38.59 -27.69 -5.20
C THR A 60 39.15 -26.27 -5.19
N GLY A 61 39.10 -25.59 -6.33
CA GLY A 61 39.57 -24.21 -6.44
C GLY A 61 39.04 -23.53 -7.70
N GLY A 62 38.94 -22.22 -7.64
CA GLY A 62 38.32 -21.40 -8.67
C GLY A 62 38.70 -19.93 -8.54
N ILE A 63 38.13 -19.14 -9.44
CA ILE A 63 38.19 -17.68 -9.42
C ILE A 63 36.92 -17.16 -8.76
N VAL A 64 37.03 -16.26 -7.79
CA VAL A 64 35.91 -15.62 -7.12
C VAL A 64 35.16 -14.72 -8.13
N THR A 65 33.89 -15.04 -8.39
CA THR A 65 33.04 -14.39 -9.41
C THR A 65 31.97 -13.47 -8.83
N GLY A 66 31.62 -13.64 -7.56
CA GLY A 66 30.69 -12.84 -6.79
C GLY A 66 31.09 -12.83 -5.32
N THR A 67 30.94 -11.70 -4.64
CA THR A 67 31.24 -11.51 -3.21
C THR A 67 30.07 -10.85 -2.52
N ASP A 68 29.95 -11.01 -1.20
CA ASP A 68 28.91 -10.39 -0.38
C ASP A 68 27.46 -10.81 -0.74
N PHE A 69 27.29 -12.02 -1.27
CA PHE A 69 25.96 -12.58 -1.53
C PHE A 69 25.21 -12.81 -0.21
N SER A 70 24.00 -12.26 -0.09
CA SER A 70 23.10 -12.43 1.07
C SER A 70 23.82 -12.30 2.41
N ASN A 71 24.53 -11.18 2.63
CA ASN A 71 25.28 -10.85 3.85
C ASN A 71 26.56 -11.68 4.09
N GLY A 72 27.43 -11.79 3.08
CA GLY A 72 28.87 -12.09 3.27
C GLY A 72 29.44 -13.33 2.59
N ARG A 73 28.64 -14.10 1.84
CA ARG A 73 29.08 -15.33 1.16
C ARG A 73 29.53 -15.05 -0.27
N TYR A 74 30.15 -16.03 -0.94
CA TYR A 74 30.78 -15.79 -2.23
C TYR A 74 30.65 -16.98 -3.19
N PHE A 75 30.89 -16.71 -4.47
CA PHE A 75 30.86 -17.70 -5.54
C PHE A 75 32.23 -17.82 -6.16
N ILE A 76 32.59 -19.05 -6.53
CA ILE A 76 33.77 -19.30 -7.37
C ILE A 76 33.37 -20.02 -8.65
N SER A 77 34.13 -19.78 -9.71
CA SER A 77 33.97 -20.47 -10.97
C SER A 77 35.31 -21.01 -11.48
N SER A 78 35.25 -22.05 -12.30
CA SER A 78 36.39 -22.42 -13.14
C SER A 78 36.75 -21.24 -14.05
N SER A 79 38.02 -21.14 -14.46
CA SER A 79 38.48 -20.07 -15.36
C SER A 79 37.87 -20.12 -16.76
N GLN A 80 37.22 -21.25 -17.12
CA GLN A 80 36.50 -21.38 -18.39
C GLN A 80 35.05 -20.87 -18.30
N GLY A 81 34.45 -20.89 -17.10
CA GLY A 81 33.03 -20.56 -16.91
C GLY A 81 32.08 -21.51 -17.64
N GLY A 82 30.84 -21.06 -17.83
CA GLY A 82 29.79 -21.80 -18.52
C GLY A 82 29.12 -22.88 -17.66
N ALA A 83 28.24 -23.64 -18.29
CA ALA A 83 27.41 -24.64 -17.62
C ALA A 83 28.21 -25.54 -16.64
N TRP A 84 27.68 -25.73 -15.44
CA TRP A 84 28.22 -26.54 -14.33
C TRP A 84 29.58 -26.07 -13.78
N ASN A 85 30.07 -24.90 -14.16
CA ASN A 85 31.41 -24.45 -13.74
C ASN A 85 31.42 -23.44 -12.60
N GLY A 86 30.26 -23.10 -12.03
CA GLY A 86 30.14 -22.25 -10.85
C GLY A 86 29.79 -23.06 -9.61
N ILE A 87 30.20 -22.59 -8.43
CA ILE A 87 29.76 -23.16 -7.15
C ILE A 87 29.71 -22.10 -6.07
N TYR A 88 28.67 -22.17 -5.25
CA TYR A 88 28.46 -21.32 -4.10
C TYR A 88 29.26 -21.80 -2.89
N ILE A 89 29.90 -20.86 -2.19
CA ILE A 89 30.71 -21.15 -1.01
C ILE A 89 30.04 -20.52 0.21
N TYR A 90 29.54 -21.38 1.10
CA TYR A 90 28.99 -20.99 2.39
C TYR A 90 30.16 -20.82 3.38
N ASP A 91 30.79 -19.66 3.35
CA ASP A 91 31.92 -19.31 4.21
C ASP A 91 31.84 -17.83 4.62
N ASN A 92 31.75 -17.61 5.93
CA ASN A 92 31.73 -16.27 6.54
C ASN A 92 33.01 -15.98 7.34
N GLU A 93 33.97 -16.91 7.37
CA GLU A 93 35.21 -16.76 8.16
C GLU A 93 36.33 -16.09 7.36
N HIS A 94 36.28 -16.19 6.02
CA HIS A 94 37.32 -15.65 5.14
C HIS A 94 36.77 -14.55 4.24
N THR A 95 37.50 -13.44 4.17
CA THR A 95 37.23 -12.34 3.23
C THR A 95 37.91 -12.60 1.90
N VAL A 96 37.17 -12.44 0.80
CA VAL A 96 37.66 -12.58 -0.58
C VAL A 96 37.34 -11.32 -1.39
N SER A 97 37.99 -11.16 -2.53
CA SER A 97 37.69 -10.12 -3.53
C SER A 97 37.41 -10.73 -4.90
N LEU A 98 36.62 -10.03 -5.73
CA LEU A 98 36.40 -10.42 -7.11
C LEU A 98 37.73 -10.65 -7.85
N GLY A 99 37.84 -11.78 -8.54
CA GLY A 99 39.05 -12.18 -9.26
C GLY A 99 40.13 -12.83 -8.40
N ASP A 100 39.92 -13.05 -7.09
CA ASP A 100 40.81 -13.88 -6.29
C ASP A 100 40.76 -15.34 -6.76
N SER A 101 41.92 -15.99 -6.85
CA SER A 101 42.06 -17.42 -7.08
C SER A 101 42.30 -18.10 -5.74
N ILE A 102 41.43 -19.04 -5.40
CA ILE A 102 41.49 -19.76 -4.12
C ILE A 102 41.49 -21.27 -4.33
N ILE A 103 42.06 -21.98 -3.36
CA ILE A 103 41.92 -23.43 -3.20
C ILE A 103 41.30 -23.65 -1.82
N ILE A 104 40.22 -24.42 -1.78
CA ILE A 104 39.46 -24.71 -0.57
C ILE A 104 39.33 -26.23 -0.41
N ASN A 105 39.20 -26.66 0.84
CA ASN A 105 38.74 -28.00 1.17
C ASN A 105 37.56 -27.87 2.15
N GLY A 106 36.43 -28.45 1.78
CA GLY A 106 35.19 -28.37 2.55
C GLY A 106 34.18 -29.42 2.07
N GLU A 107 33.11 -29.56 2.83
CA GLU A 107 32.06 -30.54 2.58
C GLU A 107 31.02 -29.98 1.59
N VAL A 108 30.62 -30.81 0.63
CA VAL A 108 29.56 -30.48 -0.33
C VAL A 108 28.19 -30.75 0.31
N TYR A 109 27.29 -29.77 0.25
CA TYR A 109 25.93 -29.84 0.77
C TYR A 109 24.92 -29.48 -0.31
N GLU A 110 23.73 -30.10 -0.19
CA GLU A 110 22.53 -29.74 -0.96
C GLU A 110 21.57 -29.01 -0.05
N TYR A 111 21.42 -27.70 -0.23
CA TYR A 111 20.51 -26.89 0.58
C TYR A 111 19.24 -26.59 -0.21
N TRP A 112 18.19 -27.39 0.01
CA TRP A 112 16.92 -27.30 -0.72
C TRP A 112 17.07 -27.37 -2.25
N GLY A 113 18.10 -28.08 -2.72
CA GLY A 113 18.40 -28.25 -4.13
C GLY A 113 19.40 -27.23 -4.70
N PHE A 114 19.99 -26.37 -3.86
CA PHE A 114 21.12 -25.51 -4.21
C PHE A 114 22.44 -26.13 -3.71
N THR A 115 23.36 -26.40 -4.62
CA THR A 115 24.65 -27.06 -4.31
C THR A 115 25.64 -26.06 -3.72
N GLU A 116 26.14 -26.33 -2.52
CA GLU A 116 27.10 -25.48 -1.82
C GLU A 116 28.31 -26.24 -1.27
N ILE A 117 29.43 -25.54 -1.07
CA ILE A 117 30.54 -26.03 -0.23
C ILE A 117 30.52 -25.26 1.09
N SER A 118 30.46 -25.98 2.21
CA SER A 118 30.48 -25.42 3.55
C SER A 118 31.54 -26.10 4.42
N SER A 119 31.61 -25.73 5.71
CA SER A 119 32.45 -26.39 6.72
C SER A 119 33.91 -26.54 6.28
N LEU A 120 34.54 -25.43 5.84
CA LEU A 120 35.88 -25.46 5.26
C LEU A 120 36.93 -25.98 6.28
N GLU A 121 37.65 -27.04 5.92
CA GLU A 121 38.81 -27.55 6.67
C GLU A 121 40.11 -26.79 6.32
N SER A 122 40.18 -26.24 5.10
CA SER A 122 41.31 -25.39 4.69
C SER A 122 40.90 -24.36 3.65
N PHE A 123 41.47 -23.17 3.77
CA PHE A 123 41.35 -22.08 2.80
C PHE A 123 42.74 -21.59 2.41
N GLN A 124 43.02 -21.53 1.11
CA GLN A 124 44.28 -21.03 0.58
C GLN A 124 44.03 -20.02 -0.54
N HIS A 125 44.34 -18.75 -0.27
CA HIS A 125 44.43 -17.72 -1.29
C HIS A 125 45.71 -17.90 -2.15
N ILE A 126 45.56 -17.89 -3.47
CA ILE A 126 46.64 -18.15 -4.46
C ILE A 126 47.13 -16.85 -5.11
N SER A 127 46.22 -16.05 -5.66
CA SER A 127 46.51 -14.78 -6.36
C SER A 127 45.27 -13.89 -6.46
N SER A 128 45.44 -12.58 -6.56
CA SER A 128 44.35 -11.60 -6.74
C SER A 128 44.35 -10.97 -8.13
N GLY A 129 43.20 -10.39 -8.51
CA GLY A 129 43.06 -9.62 -9.76
C GLY A 129 43.15 -10.47 -11.03
N ASN A 130 42.80 -11.75 -10.94
CA ASN A 130 42.70 -12.62 -12.11
C ASN A 130 41.45 -12.22 -12.92
N PRO A 131 41.48 -12.36 -14.27
CA PRO A 131 40.30 -12.12 -15.09
C PRO A 131 39.15 -13.04 -14.67
N LEU A 132 37.94 -12.48 -14.60
CA LEU A 132 36.73 -13.27 -14.42
C LEU A 132 36.46 -14.12 -15.68
N PRO A 133 35.85 -15.32 -15.54
CA PRO A 133 35.34 -16.05 -16.68
C PRO A 133 34.33 -15.18 -17.45
N SER A 134 34.29 -15.33 -18.78
CA SER A 134 33.28 -14.65 -19.58
C SER A 134 31.88 -15.14 -19.19
N ALA A 135 30.94 -14.21 -19.05
CA ALA A 135 29.55 -14.54 -18.78
C ALA A 135 28.99 -15.43 -19.89
N PHE A 136 28.31 -16.50 -19.52
CA PHE A 136 27.76 -17.45 -20.49
C PHE A 136 26.41 -16.93 -20.99
N VAL A 137 26.29 -16.75 -22.31
CA VAL A 137 25.06 -16.24 -22.92
C VAL A 137 24.00 -17.33 -22.94
N VAL A 138 22.84 -17.04 -22.35
CA VAL A 138 21.70 -17.95 -22.17
C VAL A 138 20.40 -17.22 -22.45
N SER A 139 19.35 -17.97 -22.77
CA SER A 139 17.99 -17.43 -22.81
C SER A 139 17.36 -17.36 -21.43
N THR A 140 16.35 -16.49 -21.27
CA THR A 140 15.63 -16.34 -19.99
C THR A 140 14.95 -17.64 -19.55
N LEU A 141 14.43 -18.43 -20.49
CA LEU A 141 13.87 -19.76 -20.20
C LEU A 141 14.93 -20.72 -19.68
N GLU A 142 16.12 -20.75 -20.30
CA GLU A 142 17.21 -21.64 -19.91
C GLU A 142 17.69 -21.36 -18.48
N VAL A 143 17.76 -20.08 -18.08
CA VAL A 143 18.05 -19.73 -16.68
C VAL A 143 16.96 -20.24 -15.75
N SER A 144 15.69 -19.97 -16.06
CA SER A 144 14.56 -20.31 -15.20
C SER A 144 14.30 -21.82 -15.05
N SER A 145 14.93 -22.66 -15.88
CA SER A 145 14.56 -24.08 -16.00
C SER A 145 15.72 -25.06 -16.09
N GLN A 146 16.98 -24.63 -16.01
CA GLN A 146 18.14 -25.53 -16.13
C GLN A 146 19.15 -25.34 -15.00
N GLU A 147 19.30 -26.38 -14.19
CA GLU A 147 20.30 -26.47 -13.12
C GLU A 147 21.73 -26.23 -13.61
N ALA A 148 22.00 -26.51 -14.88
CA ALA A 148 23.32 -26.36 -15.46
C ALA A 148 23.90 -24.95 -15.30
N PHE A 149 23.07 -23.94 -15.02
CA PHE A 149 23.51 -22.57 -14.79
C PHE A 149 23.58 -22.17 -13.33
N GLU A 150 23.21 -23.04 -12.38
CA GLU A 150 23.35 -22.79 -10.95
C GLU A 150 24.78 -22.33 -10.61
N SER A 151 24.89 -21.25 -9.84
CA SER A 151 26.15 -20.63 -9.44
C SER A 151 27.03 -20.10 -10.59
N VAL A 152 26.56 -20.15 -11.85
CA VAL A 152 27.30 -19.70 -13.04
C VAL A 152 27.03 -18.21 -13.29
N LEU A 153 28.09 -17.49 -13.66
CA LEU A 153 27.97 -16.14 -14.22
C LEU A 153 27.39 -16.20 -15.63
N VAL A 154 26.17 -15.72 -15.81
CA VAL A 154 25.41 -15.75 -17.06
C VAL A 154 25.11 -14.34 -17.56
N GLN A 155 24.74 -14.24 -18.84
CA GLN A 155 24.23 -13.03 -19.45
C GLN A 155 23.00 -13.37 -20.31
N VAL A 156 21.89 -12.68 -20.07
CA VAL A 156 20.72 -12.67 -20.97
C VAL A 156 20.77 -11.40 -21.82
N ASN A 157 20.34 -11.49 -23.07
CA ASN A 157 20.40 -10.37 -24.03
C ASN A 157 19.01 -10.02 -24.54
N ASP A 158 18.84 -8.75 -24.93
CA ASP A 158 17.64 -8.23 -25.59
C ASP A 158 16.35 -8.58 -24.83
N VAL A 159 16.34 -8.32 -23.52
CA VAL A 159 15.23 -8.64 -22.62
C VAL A 159 14.35 -7.43 -22.37
N VAL A 160 13.08 -7.66 -22.08
CA VAL A 160 12.12 -6.64 -21.67
C VAL A 160 11.61 -6.92 -20.26
N VAL A 161 11.38 -5.86 -19.49
CA VAL A 161 10.75 -5.95 -18.17
C VAL A 161 9.31 -6.45 -18.31
N THR A 162 8.97 -7.54 -17.63
CA THR A 162 7.65 -8.16 -17.62
C THR A 162 6.93 -8.02 -16.28
N GLN A 163 7.66 -7.70 -15.21
CA GLN A 163 7.16 -7.34 -13.89
C GLN A 163 8.14 -6.31 -13.32
N VAL A 164 7.63 -5.21 -12.76
CA VAL A 164 8.44 -4.25 -11.98
C VAL A 164 8.71 -4.82 -10.58
N TYR A 165 9.26 -4.00 -9.68
CA TYR A 165 9.53 -4.39 -8.29
C TYR A 165 8.26 -4.95 -7.63
N ASP A 166 8.40 -6.10 -6.98
CA ASP A 166 7.43 -6.60 -6.02
C ASP A 166 7.81 -6.19 -4.59
N GLU A 167 7.06 -6.69 -3.60
CA GLU A 167 7.25 -6.43 -2.17
C GLU A 167 8.65 -6.81 -1.64
N TRP A 168 9.41 -7.62 -2.38
CA TRP A 168 10.78 -8.03 -2.03
C TRP A 168 11.85 -7.30 -2.85
N SER A 169 11.49 -6.22 -3.56
CA SER A 169 12.32 -5.51 -4.55
C SER A 169 12.78 -6.38 -5.72
N GLU A 170 12.15 -7.53 -5.96
CA GLU A 170 12.49 -8.43 -7.08
C GLU A 170 11.67 -8.07 -8.33
N TRP A 171 12.22 -8.36 -9.51
CA TRP A 171 11.58 -7.99 -10.78
C TRP A 171 11.83 -9.02 -11.87
N LYS A 172 11.05 -9.00 -12.95
CA LYS A 172 11.11 -10.04 -13.99
C LYS A 172 11.40 -9.48 -15.37
N VAL A 173 12.13 -10.27 -16.15
CA VAL A 173 12.45 -9.99 -17.55
C VAL A 173 12.18 -11.18 -18.46
N SER A 174 12.03 -10.90 -19.75
CA SER A 174 11.88 -11.92 -20.79
C SER A 174 12.58 -11.51 -22.09
N ASP A 175 13.28 -12.44 -22.72
CA ASP A 175 13.74 -12.35 -24.13
C ASP A 175 12.70 -12.94 -25.11
N GLY A 176 11.49 -13.24 -24.63
CA GLY A 176 10.43 -13.93 -25.37
C GLY A 176 10.47 -15.45 -25.31
N THR A 177 11.49 -16.06 -24.69
CA THR A 177 11.56 -17.53 -24.51
C THR A 177 10.89 -18.01 -23.21
N GLY A 178 10.94 -17.20 -22.15
CA GLY A 178 10.39 -17.49 -20.82
C GLY A 178 10.47 -16.26 -19.93
N SER A 179 10.04 -16.35 -18.68
CA SER A 179 10.24 -15.26 -17.70
C SER A 179 11.38 -15.66 -16.77
N CYS A 180 12.27 -14.73 -16.48
CA CYS A 180 13.37 -14.90 -15.56
C CYS A 180 13.28 -13.86 -14.45
N LEU A 181 13.47 -14.29 -13.21
CA LEU A 181 13.50 -13.44 -12.02
C LEU A 181 14.89 -12.81 -11.88
N ILE A 182 14.91 -11.52 -11.59
CA ILE A 182 16.09 -10.77 -11.18
C ILE A 182 15.96 -10.51 -9.69
N SER A 183 16.89 -11.05 -8.91
CA SER A 183 16.86 -10.99 -7.45
C SER A 183 17.98 -10.10 -6.90
N ILE A 184 17.82 -9.73 -5.63
CA ILE A 184 18.63 -8.73 -4.91
C ILE A 184 19.83 -9.32 -4.16
N GLY A 185 20.21 -10.57 -4.46
CA GLY A 185 21.21 -11.32 -3.68
C GLY A 185 22.58 -10.63 -3.55
N PHE A 186 22.97 -9.76 -4.50
CA PHE A 186 24.15 -8.90 -4.40
C PHE A 186 23.82 -7.41 -4.43
N PHE A 187 22.96 -7.01 -5.36
CA PHE A 187 22.68 -5.61 -5.67
C PHE A 187 21.18 -5.43 -5.86
N ASN A 188 20.62 -4.48 -5.12
CA ASN A 188 19.23 -4.05 -5.29
C ASN A 188 19.20 -2.84 -6.23
N LEU A 189 18.56 -2.99 -7.40
CA LEU A 189 18.41 -1.92 -8.38
C LEU A 189 17.55 -0.77 -7.87
N GLU A 190 16.53 -1.07 -7.05
CA GLU A 190 15.63 -0.06 -6.48
C GLU A 190 16.41 0.96 -5.63
N ASN A 191 17.39 0.49 -4.85
CA ASN A 191 18.28 1.33 -4.04
C ASN A 191 19.14 2.30 -4.86
N SER A 192 19.25 2.12 -6.19
CA SER A 192 19.94 3.07 -7.08
C SER A 192 19.06 4.22 -7.55
N GLY A 193 17.75 4.21 -7.23
CA GLY A 193 16.78 5.18 -7.70
C GLY A 193 16.38 5.01 -9.17
N PHE A 194 16.68 3.86 -9.79
CA PHE A 194 16.33 3.61 -11.18
C PHE A 194 14.82 3.33 -11.33
N PRO A 195 14.07 4.17 -12.09
CA PRO A 195 12.61 4.07 -12.21
C PRO A 195 12.22 2.95 -13.18
N LEU A 196 12.22 1.72 -12.71
CA LEU A 196 11.92 0.55 -13.53
C LEU A 196 10.45 0.53 -13.96
N ILE A 197 10.19 0.46 -15.28
CA ILE A 197 8.84 0.44 -15.84
C ILE A 197 8.59 -0.82 -16.67
N LEU A 198 7.32 -1.24 -16.73
CA LEU A 198 6.91 -2.37 -17.57
C LEU A 198 7.25 -2.14 -19.04
N GLY A 199 7.81 -3.16 -19.69
CA GLY A 199 8.22 -3.11 -21.09
C GLY A 199 9.54 -2.38 -21.35
N TYR A 200 10.24 -1.88 -20.33
CA TYR A 200 11.55 -1.27 -20.51
C TYR A 200 12.57 -2.31 -21.04
N PRO A 201 13.35 -2.00 -22.09
CA PRO A 201 14.27 -2.95 -22.69
C PRO A 201 15.70 -2.82 -22.14
N PHE A 202 16.31 -3.96 -21.83
CA PHE A 202 17.75 -4.08 -21.56
C PHE A 202 18.44 -4.79 -22.72
N SER A 203 19.57 -4.24 -23.18
CA SER A 203 20.42 -4.91 -24.17
C SER A 203 21.09 -6.15 -23.57
N SER A 204 21.47 -6.09 -22.30
CA SER A 204 21.97 -7.24 -21.56
C SER A 204 21.80 -7.09 -20.06
N ILE A 205 21.52 -8.19 -19.39
CA ILE A 205 21.61 -8.33 -17.94
C ILE A 205 22.59 -9.46 -17.64
N THR A 206 23.63 -9.15 -16.86
CA THR A 206 24.63 -10.11 -16.40
C THR A 206 24.40 -10.40 -14.92
N GLY A 207 24.68 -11.61 -14.47
CA GLY A 207 24.59 -11.94 -13.05
C GLY A 207 24.89 -13.39 -12.78
N ILE A 208 24.98 -13.74 -11.50
CA ILE A 208 25.19 -15.13 -11.08
C ILE A 208 23.82 -15.75 -10.79
N VAL A 209 23.59 -16.96 -11.32
CA VAL A 209 22.33 -17.66 -11.06
C VAL A 209 22.36 -18.27 -9.66
N SER A 210 21.31 -18.05 -8.88
CA SER A 210 21.05 -18.80 -7.64
C SER A 210 19.75 -19.57 -7.75
N TYR A 211 19.55 -20.51 -6.84
CA TYR A 211 18.30 -21.24 -6.69
C TYR A 211 17.80 -21.11 -5.24
N THR A 212 16.63 -20.49 -5.08
CA THR A 212 15.99 -20.27 -3.78
C THR A 212 14.48 -20.33 -3.93
N TRP A 213 13.76 -20.81 -2.92
CA TRP A 213 12.29 -20.88 -2.93
C TRP A 213 11.71 -21.52 -4.20
N GLU A 214 12.33 -22.61 -4.65
CA GLU A 214 11.96 -23.35 -5.87
C GLU A 214 12.08 -22.55 -7.19
N ASN A 215 12.85 -21.47 -7.22
CA ASN A 215 13.04 -20.62 -8.40
C ASN A 215 14.52 -20.37 -8.71
N PHE A 216 14.87 -20.43 -9.99
CA PHE A 216 16.15 -19.92 -10.51
C PHE A 216 16.05 -18.42 -10.79
N GLN A 217 17.05 -17.68 -10.36
CA GLN A 217 17.09 -16.22 -10.48
C GLN A 217 18.48 -15.72 -10.84
N ILE A 218 18.56 -14.63 -11.60
CA ILE A 218 19.80 -13.93 -11.89
C ILE A 218 20.02 -12.89 -10.80
N ASN A 219 21.24 -12.85 -10.25
CA ASN A 219 21.64 -11.84 -9.28
C ASN A 219 22.74 -10.97 -9.92
N PRO A 220 22.39 -9.78 -10.46
CA PRO A 220 23.36 -8.79 -10.90
C PRO A 220 24.26 -8.39 -9.73
N ARG A 221 25.57 -8.24 -9.96
CA ARG A 221 26.53 -7.99 -8.87
C ARG A 221 26.65 -6.51 -8.52
N ASN A 222 26.33 -5.64 -9.47
CA ASN A 222 26.35 -4.18 -9.36
C ASN A 222 25.69 -3.55 -10.61
N LEU A 223 25.68 -2.23 -10.70
CA LEU A 223 25.14 -1.49 -11.84
C LEU A 223 25.80 -1.81 -13.19
N ASP A 224 27.10 -2.15 -13.22
CA ASP A 224 27.82 -2.47 -14.48
C ASP A 224 27.31 -3.77 -15.13
N ASP A 225 26.54 -4.58 -14.40
CA ASP A 225 25.93 -5.79 -14.93
C ASP A 225 24.59 -5.53 -15.65
N LEU A 226 24.08 -4.30 -15.62
CA LEU A 226 22.78 -3.90 -16.18
C LEU A 226 22.96 -2.89 -17.31
N HIS A 227 22.66 -3.30 -18.55
CA HIS A 227 22.79 -2.43 -19.72
C HIS A 227 21.43 -2.20 -20.39
N SER A 228 21.00 -0.94 -20.38
CA SER A 228 19.82 -0.50 -21.12
C SER A 228 19.98 -0.74 -22.62
N ALA A 229 18.86 -0.89 -23.35
CA ALA A 229 18.94 -0.96 -24.80
C ALA A 229 19.36 0.40 -25.38
N PRO A 230 19.95 0.45 -26.59
CA PRO A 230 20.27 1.73 -27.23
C PRO A 230 19.02 2.60 -27.34
N GLU A 231 19.16 3.90 -27.06
CA GLU A 231 18.09 4.90 -27.19
C GLU A 231 16.87 4.69 -26.25
N SER A 232 16.94 3.75 -25.29
CA SER A 232 15.88 3.53 -24.28
C SER A 232 16.10 4.41 -23.06
N TYR A 233 15.74 5.68 -23.16
CA TYR A 233 15.87 6.64 -22.08
C TYR A 233 14.57 6.71 -21.28
N ILE A 234 14.65 6.70 -19.95
CA ILE A 234 13.48 6.95 -19.09
C ILE A 234 13.50 8.40 -18.64
N ILE A 235 12.38 9.09 -18.84
CA ILE A 235 12.12 10.39 -18.24
C ILE A 235 11.24 10.18 -17.02
N SER A 236 11.65 10.70 -15.88
CA SER A 236 10.85 10.57 -14.66
C SER A 236 10.67 11.86 -13.89
N ILE A 237 9.54 11.94 -13.23
CA ILE A 237 9.23 12.91 -12.17
C ILE A 237 8.89 12.04 -10.96
N SER A 238 9.66 12.21 -9.89
CA SER A 238 9.43 11.50 -8.63
C SER A 238 8.30 12.12 -7.85
N GLU A 239 7.67 11.31 -7.00
CA GLU A 239 6.65 11.77 -6.08
C GLU A 239 7.18 12.91 -5.21
N GLN A 240 6.38 13.96 -5.06
CA GLN A 240 6.71 15.10 -4.20
C GLN A 240 5.49 15.60 -3.46
N TYR A 241 5.70 15.95 -2.20
CA TYR A 241 4.71 16.60 -1.35
C TYR A 241 5.17 18.04 -1.07
N ILE A 242 4.40 19.00 -1.55
CA ILE A 242 4.67 20.42 -1.40
C ILE A 242 3.63 21.02 -0.47
N PHE A 243 4.10 21.78 0.51
CA PHE A 243 3.34 22.14 1.69
C PHE A 243 3.24 23.65 1.92
N ALA A 244 3.49 24.44 0.87
CA ALA A 244 3.51 25.90 0.94
C ALA A 244 3.24 26.53 -0.43
N SER A 245 2.75 27.77 -0.42
CA SER A 245 2.70 28.67 -1.58
C SER A 245 4.07 29.24 -1.97
N GLU A 246 5.16 28.78 -1.37
CA GLU A 246 6.50 29.23 -1.75
C GLU A 246 6.93 28.63 -3.09
N GLU A 247 7.93 29.25 -3.73
CA GLU A 247 8.51 28.71 -4.97
C GLU A 247 9.26 27.42 -4.66
N PHE A 248 8.95 26.35 -5.40
CA PHE A 248 9.61 25.06 -5.31
C PHE A 248 10.00 24.57 -6.71
N ASP A 249 10.84 23.54 -6.77
CA ASP A 249 11.30 22.98 -8.03
C ASP A 249 10.96 21.49 -8.17
N ILE A 250 10.58 21.10 -9.38
CA ILE A 250 10.32 19.73 -9.79
C ILE A 250 11.46 19.30 -10.70
N PRO A 251 12.38 18.44 -10.21
CA PRO A 251 13.42 17.85 -11.04
C PRO A 251 12.82 16.84 -12.02
N ILE A 252 13.14 17.02 -13.30
CA ILE A 252 12.92 16.02 -14.33
C ILE A 252 14.20 15.21 -14.43
N TYR A 253 14.12 13.91 -14.17
CA TYR A 253 15.26 13.00 -14.25
C TYR A 253 15.35 12.34 -15.61
N LEU A 254 16.58 12.08 -16.03
CA LEU A 254 16.93 11.28 -17.18
C LEU A 254 17.70 10.06 -16.69
N SER A 255 17.21 8.88 -17.03
CA SER A 255 17.75 7.60 -16.56
C SER A 255 18.16 6.71 -17.72
N PHE A 256 19.36 6.14 -17.60
CA PHE A 256 19.93 5.15 -18.51
C PHE A 256 20.99 4.37 -17.75
N LEU A 257 21.17 3.08 -18.04
CA LEU A 257 22.21 2.24 -17.43
C LEU A 257 23.15 1.67 -18.48
N GLY A 258 24.45 1.70 -18.19
CA GLY A 258 25.52 1.17 -19.04
C GLY A 258 26.51 2.26 -19.48
N GLU A 259 27.03 2.12 -20.70
CA GLU A 259 28.06 3.03 -21.20
C GLU A 259 27.57 4.49 -21.28
N PRO A 260 28.42 5.48 -20.94
CA PRO A 260 28.04 6.90 -21.01
C PRO A 260 27.53 7.33 -22.38
N GLN A 261 26.31 7.85 -22.39
CA GLN A 261 25.61 8.36 -23.57
C GLN A 261 25.98 9.83 -23.79
N GLN A 262 26.24 10.22 -25.04
CA GLN A 262 26.49 11.61 -25.42
C GLN A 262 25.22 12.20 -26.02
N ILE A 263 24.70 13.27 -25.42
CA ILE A 263 23.49 13.96 -25.87
C ILE A 263 23.84 15.39 -26.28
N GLN A 264 23.29 15.84 -27.42
CA GLN A 264 23.51 17.20 -27.95
C GLN A 264 22.27 18.09 -27.80
N THR A 265 21.09 17.51 -27.83
CA THR A 265 19.83 18.23 -27.86
C THR A 265 18.74 17.44 -27.13
N TYR A 266 17.86 18.15 -26.44
CA TYR A 266 16.57 17.61 -26.04
C TYR A 266 15.52 18.70 -26.21
N GLN A 267 14.29 18.28 -26.49
CA GLN A 267 13.15 19.17 -26.59
C GLN A 267 11.92 18.44 -26.06
N PHE A 268 11.15 19.12 -25.22
CA PHE A 268 9.88 18.58 -24.74
C PHE A 268 8.86 19.68 -24.45
N ASP A 269 7.59 19.28 -24.50
CA ASP A 269 6.48 20.02 -23.92
C ASP A 269 6.08 19.31 -22.62
N LEU A 270 5.98 20.07 -21.53
CA LEU A 270 5.47 19.64 -20.24
C LEU A 270 4.11 20.29 -20.02
N GLU A 271 3.07 19.46 -20.01
CA GLU A 271 1.72 19.85 -19.64
C GLU A 271 1.52 19.63 -18.14
N TYR A 272 0.85 20.59 -17.49
CA TYR A 272 0.61 20.58 -16.04
C TYR A 272 -0.72 21.28 -15.71
N ASN A 273 -1.29 21.01 -14.53
CA ASN A 273 -2.51 21.68 -14.10
C ASN A 273 -2.25 23.14 -13.68
N SER A 274 -2.63 24.09 -14.54
CA SER A 274 -2.47 25.53 -14.29
C SER A 274 -3.44 26.12 -13.26
N GLU A 275 -4.43 25.35 -12.80
CA GLU A 275 -5.29 25.74 -11.67
C GLU A 275 -4.60 25.46 -10.32
N ILE A 276 -3.73 24.45 -10.27
CA ILE A 276 -3.00 24.04 -9.06
C ILE A 276 -1.62 24.71 -8.99
N LEU A 277 -0.96 24.90 -10.13
CA LEU A 277 0.41 25.42 -10.18
C LEU A 277 0.53 26.65 -11.08
N GLN A 278 1.49 27.50 -10.75
CA GLN A 278 1.98 28.56 -11.61
C GLN A 278 3.45 28.35 -11.93
N TYR A 279 3.79 28.24 -13.20
CA TYR A 279 5.18 28.26 -13.65
C TYR A 279 5.88 29.58 -13.28
N THR A 280 7.02 29.51 -12.59
CA THR A 280 7.80 30.69 -12.15
C THR A 280 9.17 30.78 -12.81
N GLY A 281 9.72 29.67 -13.28
CA GLY A 281 11.04 29.65 -13.89
C GLY A 281 11.63 28.26 -13.98
N PHE A 282 12.95 28.19 -14.14
CA PHE A 282 13.66 26.91 -14.16
C PHE A 282 15.04 27.11 -13.56
N ILE A 283 15.59 26.03 -12.99
CA ILE A 283 16.95 25.99 -12.47
C ILE A 283 17.77 25.05 -13.35
N GLN A 284 18.94 25.56 -13.77
CA GLN A 284 19.90 24.82 -14.59
C GLN A 284 20.87 23.99 -13.72
N ASP A 285 20.35 23.33 -12.68
CA ASP A 285 21.12 22.54 -11.72
C ASP A 285 20.94 21.04 -12.06
N GLY A 286 22.05 20.36 -12.34
CA GLY A 286 22.08 19.07 -13.06
C GLY A 286 23.21 19.05 -14.10
N THR A 287 23.21 18.08 -15.03
CA THR A 287 24.28 17.79 -16.03
C THR A 287 24.73 18.96 -16.92
N LEU A 288 24.10 20.12 -16.81
CA LEU A 288 24.33 21.32 -17.60
C LEU A 288 25.50 22.22 -17.12
N SER A 289 26.32 21.79 -16.15
CA SER A 289 27.47 22.57 -15.66
C SER A 289 28.63 22.75 -16.67
N GLY A 290 28.47 22.29 -17.91
CA GLY A 290 29.47 22.37 -19.00
C GLY A 290 29.37 23.62 -19.88
N THR A 291 28.49 23.63 -20.89
CA THR A 291 28.62 24.59 -22.03
C THR A 291 27.37 24.82 -22.92
N GLY A 292 26.18 24.30 -22.58
CA GLY A 292 24.99 24.36 -23.46
C GLY A 292 24.04 25.54 -23.23
N SER A 293 23.10 25.76 -24.15
CA SER A 293 22.04 26.77 -24.08
C SER A 293 20.67 26.11 -23.90
N VAL A 294 19.96 26.48 -22.84
CA VAL A 294 18.55 26.13 -22.61
C VAL A 294 17.67 27.33 -22.99
N SER A 295 16.58 27.10 -23.69
CA SER A 295 15.48 28.04 -23.87
C SER A 295 14.19 27.41 -23.37
N VAL A 296 13.49 28.12 -22.48
CA VAL A 296 12.18 27.72 -21.95
C VAL A 296 11.16 28.79 -22.33
N GLU A 297 10.05 28.36 -22.92
CA GLU A 297 8.91 29.21 -23.27
C GLU A 297 7.64 28.61 -22.67
N GLN A 298 6.66 29.46 -22.33
CA GLN A 298 5.33 29.03 -21.87
C GLN A 298 4.32 29.43 -22.96
N PRO A 299 4.13 28.61 -24.01
CA PRO A 299 3.24 28.96 -25.13
C PRO A 299 1.76 29.05 -24.73
N PHE A 300 1.36 28.31 -23.69
CA PHE A 300 0.02 28.30 -23.09
C PHE A 300 0.14 28.25 -21.57
N ASP A 301 -0.89 28.70 -20.86
CA ASP A 301 -0.86 28.79 -19.39
C ASP A 301 -0.53 27.45 -18.72
N ASN A 302 -0.97 26.32 -19.32
CA ASN A 302 -0.77 24.96 -18.84
C ASN A 302 0.36 24.17 -19.53
N ILE A 303 1.17 24.80 -20.40
CA ILE A 303 2.22 24.11 -21.17
C ILE A 303 3.54 24.87 -21.09
N ILE A 304 4.62 24.15 -20.76
CA ILE A 304 6.00 24.64 -20.76
C ILE A 304 6.78 23.91 -21.85
N SER A 305 7.31 24.66 -22.82
CA SER A 305 8.17 24.13 -23.88
C SER A 305 9.63 24.37 -23.54
N VAL A 306 10.40 23.30 -23.42
CA VAL A 306 11.84 23.34 -23.14
C VAL A 306 12.61 22.88 -24.37
N GLN A 307 13.65 23.63 -24.73
CA GLN A 307 14.61 23.24 -25.76
C GLN A 307 16.03 23.44 -25.23
N TYR A 308 16.88 22.46 -25.49
CA TYR A 308 18.28 22.49 -25.11
C TYR A 308 19.18 22.17 -26.31
N ASN A 309 20.32 22.88 -26.37
CA ASN A 309 21.39 22.62 -27.32
C ASN A 309 22.76 22.72 -26.63
N GLY A 310 23.54 21.65 -26.63
CA GLY A 310 24.91 21.58 -26.10
C GLY A 310 25.32 20.15 -25.76
N ASP A 311 26.60 19.93 -25.48
CA ASP A 311 27.11 18.58 -25.25
C ASP A 311 27.08 18.20 -23.76
N PHE A 312 26.44 17.08 -23.42
CA PHE A 312 26.57 16.45 -22.09
C PHE A 312 26.64 14.93 -22.17
N SER A 313 27.13 14.32 -21.08
CA SER A 313 27.29 12.88 -20.94
C SER A 313 26.60 12.39 -19.67
N PHE A 314 25.93 11.24 -19.74
CA PHE A 314 25.31 10.60 -18.58
C PHE A 314 25.33 9.06 -18.72
N SER A 315 25.29 8.33 -17.61
CA SER A 315 25.35 6.85 -17.58
C SER A 315 24.53 6.22 -16.45
N GLU A 316 23.74 7.05 -15.76
CA GLU A 316 22.95 6.68 -14.59
C GLU A 316 21.78 7.67 -14.44
N VAL A 317 20.99 7.52 -13.38
CA VAL A 317 19.89 8.45 -13.03
C VAL A 317 20.47 9.82 -12.68
N GLN A 318 20.12 10.85 -13.46
CA GLN A 318 20.61 12.20 -13.22
C GLN A 318 19.53 13.26 -13.48
N PRO A 319 19.50 14.37 -12.72
CA PRO A 319 18.57 15.47 -12.99
C PRO A 319 18.93 16.15 -14.32
N LEU A 320 17.97 16.20 -15.24
CA LEU A 320 18.07 16.81 -16.56
C LEU A 320 17.85 18.32 -16.50
N ILE A 321 16.76 18.74 -15.86
CA ILE A 321 16.38 20.13 -15.62
C ILE A 321 15.41 20.19 -14.44
N LYS A 322 15.40 21.29 -13.70
CA LYS A 322 14.43 21.56 -12.63
C LYS A 322 13.48 22.65 -13.09
N ILE A 323 12.18 22.37 -13.07
CA ILE A 323 11.14 23.34 -13.43
C ILE A 323 10.56 23.92 -12.14
N CYS A 324 10.55 25.25 -12.03
CA CYS A 324 10.09 25.94 -10.84
C CYS A 324 8.62 26.33 -10.96
N PHE A 325 7.90 26.08 -9.87
CA PHE A 325 6.51 26.41 -9.72
C PHE A 325 6.27 27.15 -8.42
N THR A 326 5.18 27.89 -8.37
CA THR A 326 4.51 28.29 -7.15
C THR A 326 3.17 27.59 -7.10
N GLY A 327 2.82 27.07 -5.92
CA GLY A 327 1.52 26.50 -5.71
C GLY A 327 0.41 27.57 -5.66
N LEU A 328 -0.69 27.33 -6.39
CA LEU A 328 -1.91 28.15 -6.40
C LEU A 328 -3.07 27.58 -5.57
N ASN A 329 -3.39 26.28 -5.70
CA ASN A 329 -4.43 25.57 -4.94
C ASN A 329 -3.97 24.17 -4.55
N SER A 330 -4.46 23.64 -3.42
CA SER A 330 -4.19 22.26 -3.02
C SER A 330 -4.77 21.26 -4.03
N GLY A 331 -4.13 20.10 -4.18
CA GLY A 331 -4.52 19.03 -5.09
C GLY A 331 -3.32 18.33 -5.72
N THR A 332 -3.58 17.30 -6.51
CA THR A 332 -2.54 16.58 -7.26
C THR A 332 -2.24 17.31 -8.58
N ALA A 333 -1.00 17.76 -8.73
CA ALA A 333 -0.49 18.31 -9.97
C ALA A 333 -0.06 17.16 -10.91
N ASP A 334 -0.96 16.76 -11.79
CA ASP A 334 -0.64 15.80 -12.84
C ASP A 334 0.26 16.43 -13.91
N PHE A 335 1.37 15.76 -14.20
CA PHE A 335 2.29 16.14 -15.27
C PHE A 335 2.17 15.17 -16.44
N GLN A 336 2.25 15.71 -17.66
CA GLN A 336 2.27 14.92 -18.88
C GLN A 336 3.35 15.45 -19.83
N PHE A 337 3.93 14.55 -20.61
CA PHE A 337 4.85 14.90 -21.70
C PHE A 337 4.20 14.59 -23.06
N PRO A 338 3.41 15.50 -23.66
CA PRO A 338 2.79 15.28 -24.96
C PRO A 338 3.80 15.02 -26.09
N ALA A 339 5.00 15.58 -25.95
CA ALA A 339 6.13 15.34 -26.83
C ALA A 339 7.43 15.44 -26.04
N PHE A 340 8.32 14.46 -26.23
CA PHE A 340 9.69 14.51 -25.72
C PHE A 340 10.62 13.90 -26.76
N THR A 341 11.66 14.65 -27.12
CA THR A 341 12.70 14.20 -28.05
C THR A 341 14.08 14.41 -27.46
N MET A 342 14.99 13.48 -27.75
CA MET A 342 16.40 13.60 -27.42
C MET A 342 17.23 13.25 -28.66
N ASP A 343 18.08 14.17 -29.11
CA ASP A 343 18.80 14.08 -30.40
C ASP A 343 17.90 13.79 -31.61
N GLY A 344 16.65 14.28 -31.55
CA GLY A 344 15.64 14.08 -32.59
C GLY A 344 14.98 12.70 -32.58
N ILE A 345 15.22 11.89 -31.56
CA ILE A 345 14.56 10.59 -31.32
C ILE A 345 13.43 10.81 -30.31
N ASP A 346 12.24 10.30 -30.64
CA ASP A 346 11.08 10.34 -29.73
C ASP A 346 11.31 9.42 -28.53
N ILE A 347 11.09 9.95 -27.32
CA ILE A 347 11.16 9.18 -26.08
C ILE A 347 9.78 8.61 -25.77
N ASN A 348 9.74 7.32 -25.41
CA ASN A 348 8.50 6.58 -25.19
C ASN A 348 8.39 5.96 -23.78
N TYR A 349 9.36 6.23 -22.91
CA TYR A 349 9.45 5.65 -21.57
C TYR A 349 9.37 6.75 -20.54
N PHE A 350 8.25 6.81 -19.84
CA PHE A 350 7.95 7.82 -18.83
C PHE A 350 7.56 7.14 -17.52
N SER A 351 8.12 7.61 -16.41
CA SER A 351 7.72 7.24 -15.05
C SER A 351 7.33 8.51 -14.31
N ILE A 352 6.06 8.87 -14.38
CA ILE A 352 5.54 10.12 -13.81
C ILE A 352 4.74 9.77 -12.56
N GLU A 353 5.29 10.08 -11.41
CA GLU A 353 4.63 9.94 -10.12
C GLU A 353 3.89 11.22 -9.76
N GLN A 354 3.05 11.14 -8.73
CA GLN A 354 2.19 12.24 -8.33
C GLN A 354 2.97 13.36 -7.64
N VAL A 355 2.68 14.60 -7.99
CA VAL A 355 3.15 15.75 -7.23
C VAL A 355 1.95 16.32 -6.50
N ILE A 356 1.92 16.09 -5.19
CA ILE A 356 0.82 16.51 -4.33
C ILE A 356 1.15 17.86 -3.75
N ILE A 357 0.26 18.80 -3.99
CA ILE A 357 0.39 20.18 -3.60
C ILE A 357 -0.63 20.45 -2.50
N GLN A 358 -0.18 21.01 -1.40
CA GLN A 358 -1.00 21.41 -0.27
C GLN A 358 -0.53 22.84 0.09
N ILE A 359 -1.27 23.83 -0.42
CA ILE A 359 -0.92 25.28 -0.33
C ILE A 359 -1.80 26.04 0.63
N GLU A 360 -2.95 25.47 0.98
CA GLU A 360 -3.32 25.57 2.37
C GLU A 360 -2.03 25.23 3.11
N SER A 361 -1.63 26.10 4.03
CA SER A 361 -0.65 25.72 5.03
C SER A 361 -0.86 24.23 5.25
N ILE A 362 0.19 23.40 5.31
CA ILE A 362 0.00 22.24 6.19
C ILE A 362 -0.77 22.84 7.36
N PRO A 363 -1.99 22.39 7.69
CA PRO A 363 -2.27 22.39 9.10
C PRO A 363 -1.05 21.60 9.55
N ILE A 364 -0.03 22.26 10.11
CA ILE A 364 1.01 21.58 10.85
C ILE A 364 0.18 20.53 11.58
N GLY A 365 0.20 19.23 11.20
CA GLY A 365 -1.04 18.40 11.17
C GLY A 365 -2.04 18.82 12.24
N ASP A 366 -3.18 19.43 11.89
CA ASP A 366 -3.89 20.46 12.71
C ASP A 366 -3.34 20.49 14.13
N THR A 367 -2.29 21.28 14.37
CA THR A 367 -1.60 21.26 15.69
C THR A 367 -2.43 21.98 16.76
N LEU A 368 -3.73 22.04 16.48
CA LEU A 368 -4.89 22.68 17.07
C LEU A 368 -4.69 24.15 17.40
N THR A 369 -5.14 24.90 16.41
CA THR A 369 -5.63 26.27 16.40
C THR A 369 -6.95 26.39 17.20
N VAL A 370 -7.80 27.35 16.84
CA VAL A 370 -8.95 27.84 17.61
C VAL A 370 -9.94 26.75 18.03
N ILE A 371 -10.16 25.68 17.27
CA ILE A 371 -11.13 24.62 17.58
C ILE A 371 -10.49 23.61 18.53
N GLN A 372 -11.28 23.06 19.45
CA GLN A 372 -10.81 22.06 20.40
C GLN A 372 -11.76 20.86 20.51
N LYS A 373 -13.03 21.06 20.22
CA LYS A 373 -14.04 20.00 20.11
C LYS A 373 -15.20 20.51 19.26
N PRO A 374 -15.76 19.70 18.34
CA PRO A 374 -15.25 18.40 17.91
C PRO A 374 -13.99 18.52 17.04
N ILE A 375 -13.26 17.42 16.88
CA ILE A 375 -12.05 17.26 16.05
C ILE A 375 -12.09 15.90 15.34
N LEU A 376 -11.24 15.68 14.33
CA LEU A 376 -11.18 14.47 13.50
C LEU A 376 -11.34 13.14 14.27
N ASN A 377 -10.65 13.00 15.41
CA ASN A 377 -10.57 11.75 16.17
C ASN A 377 -11.47 11.71 17.42
N ILE A 378 -12.23 12.79 17.66
CA ILE A 378 -13.38 12.87 18.57
C ILE A 378 -14.48 13.69 17.87
N PRO A 379 -15.05 13.15 16.78
CA PRO A 379 -16.07 13.85 16.01
C PRO A 379 -17.38 13.93 16.81
N GLN A 380 -18.29 14.79 16.39
CA GLN A 380 -19.64 14.85 16.94
C GLN A 380 -20.68 14.41 15.89
N ILE A 381 -21.48 13.41 16.25
CA ILE A 381 -22.62 12.97 15.45
C ILE A 381 -23.87 13.77 15.84
N VAL A 382 -24.50 14.44 14.88
CA VAL A 382 -25.57 15.40 15.14
C VAL A 382 -26.74 15.20 14.16
N GLU A 383 -27.97 15.23 14.69
CA GLU A 383 -29.19 15.26 13.90
C GLU A 383 -29.61 16.71 13.57
N PRO A 384 -30.38 16.94 12.49
CA PRO A 384 -30.96 18.25 12.24
C PRO A 384 -31.71 18.78 13.45
N THR A 385 -31.54 20.06 13.72
CA THR A 385 -32.13 20.83 14.83
C THR A 385 -31.55 20.56 16.22
N GLU A 386 -30.59 19.65 16.35
CA GLU A 386 -29.82 19.50 17.57
C GLU A 386 -28.79 20.62 17.75
N ASP A 387 -28.39 20.81 19.00
CA ASP A 387 -27.33 21.74 19.37
C ASP A 387 -25.95 21.08 19.12
N LEU A 388 -25.17 21.69 18.23
CA LEU A 388 -23.75 21.40 18.07
C LEU A 388 -22.96 22.34 18.99
N ASN A 389 -22.23 21.76 19.95
CA ASN A 389 -21.44 22.49 20.93
C ASN A 389 -19.97 22.45 20.56
N ILE A 390 -19.41 23.62 20.27
CA ILE A 390 -18.04 23.78 19.82
C ILE A 390 -17.24 24.45 20.93
N GLN A 391 -16.12 23.84 21.28
CA GLN A 391 -15.16 24.43 22.19
C GLN A 391 -14.05 25.10 21.40
N CYS A 392 -13.76 26.35 21.73
CA CYS A 392 -12.72 27.12 21.05
C CYS A 392 -11.71 27.73 22.03
N LEU A 393 -10.43 27.68 21.68
CA LEU A 393 -9.34 28.38 22.34
C LEU A 393 -9.16 29.76 21.71
N ALA A 394 -9.49 30.81 22.48
CA ALA A 394 -9.23 32.19 22.10
C ALA A 394 -9.23 33.10 23.33
N ASP A 395 -8.68 34.31 23.21
CA ASP A 395 -8.73 35.30 24.30
C ASP A 395 -10.18 35.58 24.74
N ALA A 396 -10.38 35.79 26.05
CA ALA A 396 -11.70 36.01 26.64
C ALA A 396 -12.47 37.24 26.10
N PHE A 397 -11.81 38.15 25.38
CA PHE A 397 -12.41 39.31 24.73
C PHE A 397 -12.68 39.11 23.23
N THR A 398 -12.47 37.91 22.70
CA THR A 398 -12.74 37.56 21.30
C THR A 398 -14.22 37.74 20.97
N THR A 399 -14.51 38.28 19.78
CA THR A 399 -15.89 38.56 19.33
C THR A 399 -16.04 38.28 17.84
N GLY A 400 -17.29 38.31 17.34
CA GLY A 400 -17.55 38.17 15.90
C GLY A 400 -17.38 36.73 15.39
N TRP A 401 -17.71 35.75 16.23
CA TRP A 401 -17.69 34.33 15.89
C TRP A 401 -18.60 34.00 14.71
N THR A 402 -18.10 33.18 13.81
CA THR A 402 -18.85 32.51 12.73
C THR A 402 -18.44 31.05 12.69
N VAL A 403 -19.39 30.20 12.35
CA VAL A 403 -19.23 28.75 12.29
C VAL A 403 -19.87 28.24 11.01
N GLU A 404 -19.17 27.41 10.26
CA GLU A 404 -19.63 26.83 9.00
C GLU A 404 -19.21 25.35 8.94
N LEU A 405 -20.03 24.52 8.29
CA LEU A 405 -19.68 23.13 7.95
C LEU A 405 -19.41 23.04 6.45
N LEU A 406 -18.39 22.30 6.04
CA LEU A 406 -18.03 22.12 4.63
C LEU A 406 -18.06 20.64 4.25
N HIS A 407 -18.60 20.35 3.07
CA HIS A 407 -18.54 19.04 2.44
C HIS A 407 -18.46 19.25 0.92
N ASN A 408 -17.37 18.83 0.29
CA ASN A 408 -17.08 19.12 -1.11
C ASN A 408 -17.21 20.63 -1.41
N ASN A 409 -18.08 21.01 -2.35
CA ASN A 409 -18.36 22.41 -2.69
C ASN A 409 -19.50 23.02 -1.85
N ASN A 410 -20.12 22.24 -0.95
CA ASN A 410 -21.23 22.70 -0.13
C ASN A 410 -20.71 23.37 1.15
N VAL A 411 -21.22 24.57 1.41
CA VAL A 411 -20.96 25.33 2.63
C VAL A 411 -22.27 25.52 3.37
N LEU A 412 -22.34 25.01 4.59
CA LEU A 412 -23.50 25.08 5.47
C LEU A 412 -23.21 26.01 6.65
N PRO A 413 -23.62 27.30 6.58
CA PRO A 413 -23.39 28.23 7.67
C PRO A 413 -24.28 27.92 8.87
N LEU A 414 -23.69 27.89 10.07
CA LEU A 414 -24.40 27.60 11.30
C LEU A 414 -24.75 28.88 12.07
N THR A 415 -25.94 28.89 12.65
CA THR A 415 -26.38 29.99 13.51
C THR A 415 -25.95 29.74 14.94
N ILE A 416 -25.07 30.61 15.47
CA ILE A 416 -24.69 30.61 16.88
C ILE A 416 -25.87 31.11 17.72
N THR A 417 -26.43 30.24 18.54
CA THR A 417 -27.56 30.54 19.44
C THR A 417 -27.08 31.05 20.80
N GLU A 418 -25.93 30.55 21.26
CA GLU A 418 -25.27 30.97 22.49
C GLU A 418 -23.76 30.96 22.30
N ASN A 419 -23.07 31.93 22.90
CA ASN A 419 -21.64 31.82 23.13
C ASN A 419 -21.26 32.45 24.46
N PHE A 420 -20.34 31.83 25.17
CA PHE A 420 -19.78 32.38 26.40
C PHE A 420 -18.36 31.88 26.64
N TYR A 421 -17.60 32.64 27.41
CA TYR A 421 -16.28 32.22 27.86
C TYR A 421 -16.40 31.43 29.17
N ASN A 422 -16.04 30.15 29.14
CA ASN A 422 -15.92 29.31 30.31
C ASN A 422 -14.57 29.58 30.99
N THR A 423 -14.59 30.28 32.12
CA THR A 423 -13.37 30.62 32.87
C THR A 423 -12.71 29.43 33.55
N ASP A 424 -13.44 28.35 33.78
CA ASP A 424 -12.91 27.14 34.42
C ASP A 424 -12.12 26.30 33.40
N LEU A 425 -12.55 26.32 32.13
CA LEU A 425 -11.89 25.62 31.01
C LEU A 425 -10.95 26.52 30.19
N ASP A 426 -10.98 27.83 30.42
CA ASP A 426 -10.29 28.85 29.62
C ASP A 426 -10.63 28.78 28.13
N ARG A 427 -11.90 28.49 27.82
CA ARG A 427 -12.42 28.21 26.47
C ARG A 427 -13.69 28.97 26.17
N TRP A 428 -13.87 29.34 24.92
CA TRP A 428 -15.17 29.72 24.40
C TRP A 428 -16.02 28.47 24.16
N ILE A 429 -17.26 28.52 24.59
CA ILE A 429 -18.29 27.55 24.24
C ILE A 429 -19.21 28.24 23.26
N LEU A 430 -19.31 27.70 22.04
CA LEU A 430 -20.23 28.14 21.01
C LEU A 430 -21.29 27.06 20.82
N THR A 431 -22.55 27.40 21.07
CA THR A 431 -23.68 26.52 20.78
C THR A 431 -24.31 26.98 19.48
N THR A 432 -24.46 26.06 18.54
CA THR A 432 -25.05 26.31 17.22
C THR A 432 -26.20 25.36 16.98
N THR A 433 -27.20 25.79 16.21
CA THR A 433 -28.26 24.90 15.74
C THR A 433 -27.92 24.38 14.35
N VAL A 434 -27.93 23.06 14.19
CA VAL A 434 -27.68 22.42 12.89
C VAL A 434 -28.96 22.48 12.03
N PRO A 435 -28.94 23.13 10.86
CA PRO A 435 -30.07 23.11 9.94
C PRO A 435 -30.20 21.74 9.25
N VAL A 436 -31.31 21.50 8.55
CA VAL A 436 -31.43 20.31 7.68
C VAL A 436 -30.43 20.49 6.52
N PRO A 437 -29.45 19.59 6.36
CA PRO A 437 -28.49 19.67 5.27
C PRO A 437 -29.10 19.14 3.96
N ASP A 438 -28.46 19.46 2.84
CA ASP A 438 -28.80 18.83 1.55
C ASP A 438 -28.25 17.39 1.47
N ILE A 439 -27.10 17.12 2.12
CA ILE A 439 -26.43 15.82 2.18
C ILE A 439 -26.11 15.43 3.63
N TYR A 440 -26.37 14.18 4.00
CA TYR A 440 -26.00 13.61 5.30
C TYR A 440 -24.67 12.86 5.16
N GLU A 441 -23.60 13.46 5.66
CA GLU A 441 -22.23 12.98 5.53
C GLU A 441 -21.34 13.53 6.66
N LEU A 442 -20.06 13.14 6.66
CA LEU A 442 -19.00 13.83 7.39
C LEU A 442 -18.72 15.22 6.77
N TYR A 443 -18.65 16.22 7.65
CA TYR A 443 -18.34 17.60 7.31
C TYR A 443 -17.11 18.07 8.07
N ASP A 444 -16.33 18.90 7.41
CA ASP A 444 -15.30 19.71 8.04
C ASP A 444 -15.96 20.83 8.83
N LEU A 445 -15.39 21.17 9.98
CA LEU A 445 -15.86 22.27 10.81
C LEU A 445 -14.92 23.45 10.70
N THR A 446 -15.42 24.58 10.21
CA THR A 446 -14.67 25.85 10.18
C THR A 446 -15.22 26.84 11.20
N VAL A 447 -14.31 27.42 12.00
CA VAL A 447 -14.60 28.49 12.95
C VAL A 447 -13.73 29.71 12.63
N ASN A 448 -14.33 30.89 12.69
CA ASN A 448 -13.63 32.15 12.53
C ASN A 448 -14.13 33.18 13.56
N ALA A 449 -13.29 34.14 13.95
CA ALA A 449 -13.70 35.28 14.75
C ALA A 449 -12.81 36.51 14.50
N THR A 450 -13.18 37.64 15.10
CA THR A 450 -12.44 38.89 14.94
C THR A 450 -11.07 38.80 15.62
N GLY A 451 -10.00 38.86 14.82
CA GLY A 451 -8.62 38.92 15.31
C GLY A 451 -7.96 37.58 15.57
N ILE A 452 -8.62 36.48 15.20
CA ILE A 452 -8.05 35.14 15.12
C ILE A 452 -8.05 34.69 13.66
N GLU A 453 -7.13 33.80 13.31
CA GLU A 453 -7.12 33.13 12.01
C GLU A 453 -8.29 32.14 11.94
N ALA A 454 -8.87 31.95 10.76
CA ALA A 454 -9.89 30.93 10.58
C ALA A 454 -9.25 29.56 10.75
N ASP A 455 -9.97 28.66 11.39
CA ASP A 455 -9.50 27.32 11.72
C ASP A 455 -10.50 26.30 11.19
N THR A 456 -10.00 25.19 10.65
CA THR A 456 -10.79 24.13 10.04
C THR A 456 -10.29 22.78 10.51
N THR A 457 -11.18 21.94 11.00
CA THR A 457 -10.89 20.56 11.39
C THR A 457 -11.66 19.59 10.49
N GLU A 458 -10.92 18.68 9.84
CA GLU A 458 -11.48 17.73 8.87
C GLU A 458 -12.38 16.69 9.54
N ASN A 459 -13.47 16.29 8.87
CA ASN A 459 -14.38 15.21 9.27
C ASN A 459 -14.86 15.27 10.74
N ALA A 460 -14.91 16.46 11.34
CA ALA A 460 -15.20 16.63 12.77
C ALA A 460 -16.69 16.53 13.11
N VAL A 461 -17.59 16.69 12.14
CA VAL A 461 -19.04 16.66 12.38
C VAL A 461 -19.72 15.71 11.41
N HIS A 462 -20.39 14.68 11.92
CA HIS A 462 -21.20 13.78 11.11
C HIS A 462 -22.67 14.16 11.21
N LEU A 463 -23.24 14.59 10.09
CA LEU A 463 -24.67 14.89 10.02
C LEU A 463 -25.43 13.64 9.62
N ILE A 464 -26.35 13.20 10.48
CA ILE A 464 -27.19 12.01 10.24
C ILE A 464 -28.68 12.39 10.22
N PRO A 465 -29.52 11.67 9.46
CA PRO A 465 -30.95 11.97 9.42
C PRO A 465 -31.65 11.64 10.74
N GLU A 466 -31.26 10.55 11.39
CA GLU A 466 -31.76 10.08 12.68
C GLU A 466 -30.77 9.07 13.29
N ARG A 467 -30.62 9.04 14.62
CA ARG A 467 -29.88 7.97 15.31
C ARG A 467 -30.65 6.65 15.24
N LYS A 468 -29.92 5.56 15.03
CA LYS A 468 -30.49 4.21 14.89
C LYS A 468 -30.48 3.46 16.22
N ASP A 469 -31.54 2.71 16.48
CA ASP A 469 -31.58 1.70 17.56
C ASP A 469 -31.01 0.35 17.12
N TYR A 470 -30.84 0.16 15.80
CA TYR A 470 -30.34 -1.04 15.15
C TYR A 470 -29.18 -0.67 14.24
N TYR A 471 -27.97 -0.97 14.67
CA TYR A 471 -26.77 -0.58 13.94
C TYR A 471 -25.59 -1.48 14.30
N TYR A 472 -24.45 -1.24 13.68
CA TYR A 472 -23.18 -1.77 14.13
C TYR A 472 -22.12 -0.68 14.14
N PHE A 473 -21.18 -0.83 15.08
CA PHE A 473 -19.93 -0.09 15.11
C PHE A 473 -18.77 -1.09 15.00
N ILE A 474 -17.61 -0.60 14.59
CA ILE A 474 -16.41 -1.42 14.41
C ILE A 474 -15.34 -1.00 15.41
N HIS A 475 -14.60 -1.97 15.93
CA HIS A 475 -13.45 -1.78 16.81
C HIS A 475 -12.18 -2.26 16.11
N ILE A 476 -11.17 -1.40 16.07
CA ILE A 476 -9.82 -1.63 15.55
C ILE A 476 -8.78 -1.15 16.56
N THR A 477 -7.53 -1.61 16.42
CA THR A 477 -6.45 -1.33 17.37
C THR A 477 -5.09 -1.66 16.75
N ASP A 478 -4.00 -1.14 17.32
CA ASP A 478 -2.64 -1.56 17.02
C ASP A 478 -2.32 -1.49 15.50
N THR A 479 -2.40 -0.28 14.95
CA THR A 479 -2.05 -0.03 13.54
C THR A 479 -0.56 0.17 13.35
N HIS A 480 0.17 0.62 14.37
CA HIS A 480 1.63 0.78 14.38
C HIS A 480 2.18 1.46 13.13
N LEU A 481 1.56 2.59 12.73
CA LEU A 481 2.00 3.30 11.52
C LEU A 481 3.48 3.68 11.63
N PRO A 482 4.29 3.39 10.59
CA PRO A 482 5.73 3.49 10.69
C PRO A 482 6.20 4.93 10.77
N THR A 483 7.20 5.15 11.61
CA THR A 483 7.74 6.48 11.94
C THR A 483 8.86 6.94 11.01
N ASN A 484 9.43 6.03 10.20
CA ASN A 484 10.59 6.19 9.33
C ASN A 484 11.26 7.58 9.37
N ILE A 485 12.16 7.78 10.35
CA ILE A 485 13.57 8.16 10.14
C ILE A 485 14.43 7.69 11.35
N TYR A 486 15.57 7.04 11.05
CA TYR A 486 16.70 6.71 11.94
C TYR A 486 16.58 5.52 12.91
N TYR A 487 16.50 4.30 12.37
CA TYR A 487 17.19 3.15 12.97
C TYR A 487 18.36 2.70 12.07
N PRO A 488 19.55 2.36 12.60
CA PRO A 488 20.59 1.70 11.82
C PRO A 488 20.25 0.23 11.49
N ASP A 489 18.97 -0.17 11.64
CA ASP A 489 18.47 -1.48 11.25
C ASP A 489 18.15 -1.46 9.74
N PRO A 490 18.77 -2.32 8.92
CA PRO A 490 18.45 -2.44 7.51
C PRO A 490 16.99 -2.85 7.21
N LEU A 491 16.17 -3.19 8.21
CA LEU A 491 14.72 -3.39 8.08
C LEU A 491 13.90 -2.09 8.24
N SER A 492 14.48 -1.00 8.73
CA SER A 492 13.77 0.30 8.93
C SER A 492 13.62 1.14 7.65
N ILE A 493 14.07 0.61 6.51
CA ILE A 493 14.03 1.26 5.18
C ILE A 493 12.84 0.79 4.36
N THR A 494 12.24 -0.35 4.73
CA THR A 494 10.97 -0.82 4.19
C THR A 494 9.87 -0.23 5.06
N ASP A 495 8.95 0.55 4.48
CA ASP A 495 7.62 0.73 5.06
C ASP A 495 7.11 -0.71 5.26
N THR A 496 7.12 -1.18 6.50
CA THR A 496 6.49 -2.43 6.88
C THR A 496 5.02 -2.33 6.46
N THR A 497 4.30 -3.43 6.27
CA THR A 497 3.04 -3.41 5.51
C THR A 497 1.93 -2.56 6.14
N GLU A 498 2.11 -1.93 7.30
CA GLU A 498 1.07 -1.34 8.14
C GLU A 498 0.24 -0.26 7.46
N VAL A 499 0.83 0.59 6.62
CA VAL A 499 0.03 1.59 5.87
C VAL A 499 -0.90 0.89 4.89
N THR A 500 -0.42 -0.16 4.23
CA THR A 500 -1.23 -0.98 3.33
C THR A 500 -2.28 -1.74 4.13
N ASP A 501 -1.90 -2.34 5.25
CA ASP A 501 -2.80 -3.10 6.10
C ASP A 501 -3.93 -2.23 6.66
N PHE A 502 -3.61 -1.02 7.11
CA PHE A 502 -4.60 -0.07 7.60
C PHE A 502 -5.56 0.38 6.49
N ARG A 503 -5.06 0.64 5.27
CA ARG A 503 -5.90 0.98 4.12
C ARG A 503 -6.84 -0.14 3.70
N GLU A 504 -6.39 -1.40 3.77
CA GLU A 504 -7.25 -2.55 3.48
C GLU A 504 -8.40 -2.65 4.51
N VAL A 505 -8.12 -2.37 5.79
CA VAL A 505 -9.15 -2.28 6.83
C VAL A 505 -10.10 -1.09 6.60
N ILE A 506 -9.58 0.08 6.20
CA ILE A 506 -10.40 1.25 5.83
C ILE A 506 -11.33 0.92 4.66
N GLN A 507 -10.85 0.23 3.62
CA GLN A 507 -11.65 -0.15 2.46
C GLN A 507 -12.82 -1.05 2.84
N ASP A 508 -12.58 -2.08 3.67
CA ASP A 508 -13.64 -2.94 4.21
C ASP A 508 -14.65 -2.11 5.02
N ILE A 509 -14.17 -1.25 5.92
CA ILE A 509 -15.02 -0.43 6.79
C ILE A 509 -15.86 0.56 5.98
N ASN A 510 -15.31 1.21 4.96
CA ASN A 510 -16.04 2.15 4.11
C ASN A 510 -17.16 1.46 3.33
N LEU A 511 -16.92 0.22 2.84
CA LEU A 511 -17.97 -0.58 2.20
C LEU A 511 -19.03 -1.06 3.20
N ILE A 512 -18.60 -1.54 4.38
CA ILE A 512 -19.49 -1.99 5.45
C ILE A 512 -20.35 -0.82 5.94
N HIS A 513 -19.78 0.38 6.02
CA HIS A 513 -20.39 1.64 6.44
C HIS A 513 -21.06 1.55 7.84
N PRO A 514 -20.30 1.24 8.91
CA PRO A 514 -20.81 1.27 10.28
C PRO A 514 -21.17 2.69 10.72
N GLU A 515 -21.84 2.85 11.87
CA GLU A 515 -22.16 4.21 12.35
C GLU A 515 -20.93 5.01 12.79
N PHE A 516 -19.90 4.30 13.25
CA PHE A 516 -18.60 4.84 13.63
C PHE A 516 -17.61 3.70 13.91
N VAL A 517 -16.35 4.08 14.07
CA VAL A 517 -15.22 3.23 14.44
C VAL A 517 -14.69 3.66 15.81
N LEU A 518 -14.36 2.68 16.66
CA LEU A 518 -13.58 2.87 17.87
C LEU A 518 -12.15 2.37 17.61
N LEU A 519 -11.14 3.21 17.79
CA LEU A 519 -9.72 2.86 17.61
C LEU A 519 -9.00 2.94 18.96
N THR A 520 -8.60 1.78 19.50
CA THR A 520 -8.00 1.70 20.85
C THR A 520 -6.48 1.80 20.87
N GLY A 521 -5.92 2.82 20.23
CA GLY A 521 -4.50 3.19 20.39
C GLY A 521 -3.48 2.32 19.68
N ASP A 522 -2.22 2.68 19.89
CA ASP A 522 -1.06 2.25 19.10
C ASP A 522 -1.27 2.57 17.62
N LEU A 523 -1.65 3.83 17.39
CA LEU A 523 -1.85 4.37 16.06
C LEU A 523 -0.50 4.48 15.33
N VAL A 524 0.55 4.90 16.04
CA VAL A 524 1.92 5.04 15.51
C VAL A 524 2.87 4.09 16.24
N ASN A 525 3.88 3.59 15.52
CA ASN A 525 4.83 2.59 16.05
C ASN A 525 5.79 3.15 17.13
N GLU A 526 6.23 4.40 17.02
CA GLU A 526 7.26 4.97 17.92
C GLU A 526 7.02 6.47 18.17
N GLY A 527 5.91 6.82 18.82
CA GLY A 527 5.56 8.20 19.16
C GLY A 527 6.59 8.89 20.09
N GLU A 528 7.41 8.12 20.81
CA GLU A 528 8.44 8.58 21.75
C GLU A 528 9.69 9.19 21.11
N LEU A 529 9.94 8.94 19.82
CA LEU A 529 11.15 9.42 19.18
C LEU A 529 10.99 10.92 18.94
N GLU A 530 11.84 11.73 19.56
CA GLU A 530 11.83 13.18 19.40
C GLU A 530 12.70 13.59 18.21
N ASP A 531 12.09 13.90 17.07
CA ASP A 531 12.70 14.80 16.10
C ASP A 531 11.64 15.49 15.24
N PHE A 532 12.00 16.60 14.59
CA PHE A 532 11.11 17.37 13.71
C PHE A 532 10.50 16.51 12.59
N GLU A 533 11.15 15.39 12.28
CA GLU A 533 10.75 14.38 11.32
C GLU A 533 9.61 13.47 11.83
N ASN A 534 9.51 13.22 13.14
CA ASN A 534 8.41 12.46 13.77
C ASN A 534 7.09 13.22 13.85
N ARG A 535 7.03 14.50 13.45
CA ARG A 535 5.75 15.20 13.22
C ARG A 535 5.07 14.80 11.92
N ARG A 536 5.83 14.25 10.97
CA ARG A 536 5.27 13.76 9.71
C ARG A 536 4.41 12.52 9.91
N VAL A 537 4.74 11.66 10.88
CA VAL A 537 3.96 10.44 11.13
C VAL A 537 2.56 10.75 11.66
N TYR A 538 2.43 11.70 12.60
CA TYR A 538 1.12 12.10 13.11
C TYR A 538 0.27 12.82 12.07
N THR A 539 0.89 13.65 11.22
CA THR A 539 0.19 14.26 10.07
C THR A 539 -0.26 13.20 9.05
N LYS A 540 0.59 12.21 8.75
CA LYS A 540 0.25 11.06 7.91
C LYS A 540 -0.87 10.24 8.53
N ALA A 541 -0.86 10.04 9.85
CA ALA A 541 -1.89 9.32 10.57
C ALA A 541 -3.24 10.07 10.54
N GLN A 542 -3.27 11.39 10.71
CA GLN A 542 -4.47 12.20 10.49
C GLN A 542 -5.00 12.06 9.06
N SER A 543 -4.12 12.12 8.05
CA SER A 543 -4.50 11.94 6.65
C SER A 543 -5.06 10.55 6.37
N LEU A 544 -4.55 9.49 7.01
CA LEU A 544 -5.09 8.13 6.88
C LEU A 544 -6.43 8.00 7.61
N LEU A 545 -6.59 8.64 8.77
CA LEU A 545 -7.86 8.69 9.50
C LEU A 545 -8.94 9.45 8.73
N SER A 546 -8.60 10.44 7.90
CA SER A 546 -9.57 11.13 7.05
C SER A 546 -10.00 10.34 5.81
N GLU A 547 -9.36 9.19 5.51
CA GLU A 547 -9.82 8.26 4.47
C GLU A 547 -11.08 7.46 4.88
N PHE A 548 -11.49 7.48 6.15
CA PHE A 548 -12.74 6.87 6.61
C PHE A 548 -13.97 7.66 6.16
N ASP A 549 -14.96 6.95 5.61
CA ASP A 549 -16.30 7.49 5.28
C ASP A 549 -17.23 7.58 6.51
N VAL A 550 -16.71 7.27 7.70
CA VAL A 550 -17.47 7.16 8.96
C VAL A 550 -16.66 7.77 10.12
N PRO A 551 -17.31 8.27 11.19
CA PRO A 551 -16.61 8.87 12.32
C PRO A 551 -15.64 7.90 13.00
N VAL A 552 -14.45 8.37 13.38
CA VAL A 552 -13.47 7.58 14.14
C VAL A 552 -13.25 8.19 15.52
N TYR A 553 -13.48 7.40 16.57
CA TYR A 553 -13.21 7.75 17.95
C TYR A 553 -11.93 7.07 18.43
N LEU A 554 -10.90 7.86 18.68
CA LEU A 554 -9.55 7.40 19.00
C LEU A 554 -9.26 7.51 20.50
N THR A 555 -8.58 6.51 21.07
CA THR A 555 -7.81 6.63 22.32
C THR A 555 -6.34 6.36 22.04
N SER A 556 -5.44 6.84 22.90
CA SER A 556 -4.01 6.53 22.76
C SER A 556 -3.64 5.13 23.26
N GLY A 557 -2.58 4.56 22.71
CA GLY A 557 -1.87 3.40 23.22
C GLY A 557 -0.53 3.75 23.86
N ASN A 558 0.26 2.73 24.20
CA ASN A 558 1.55 2.95 24.84
C ASN A 558 2.62 3.43 23.85
N HIS A 559 2.58 3.04 22.59
CA HIS A 559 3.48 3.54 21.55
C HIS A 559 3.13 4.97 21.12
N ASP A 560 1.88 5.39 21.35
CA ASP A 560 1.43 6.76 21.07
C ASP A 560 1.92 7.77 22.11
N LEU A 561 1.95 7.38 23.39
CA LEU A 561 2.35 8.24 24.52
C LEU A 561 3.80 7.98 25.01
N GLY A 562 4.39 6.85 24.59
CA GLY A 562 5.82 6.49 24.62
C GLY A 562 6.23 5.28 25.48
N GLY A 563 7.28 4.54 25.07
CA GLY A 563 8.11 3.73 25.98
C GLY A 563 9.09 2.68 25.40
N TRP A 564 10.42 2.89 25.59
CA TRP A 564 11.43 1.85 25.88
C TRP A 564 12.59 2.42 26.76
N TYR A 565 13.20 1.58 27.62
CA TYR A 565 14.28 1.96 28.57
C TYR A 565 15.57 2.53 27.92
N SER A 566 15.80 2.29 26.63
CA SER A 566 17.05 2.68 25.93
C SER A 566 17.11 4.13 25.47
N THR A 567 15.98 4.82 25.37
CA THR A 567 15.88 6.17 24.77
C THR A 567 14.79 7.01 25.44
N PRO A 568 14.85 7.29 26.75
CA PRO A 568 13.80 8.09 27.38
C PRO A 568 13.86 9.53 26.87
N PRO A 569 12.82 10.04 26.19
CA PRO A 569 12.73 11.45 25.86
C PRO A 569 12.69 12.32 27.13
N PRO A 570 13.10 13.60 27.07
CA PRO A 570 12.69 14.62 28.02
C PRO A 570 11.22 14.44 28.47
N GLN A 571 10.99 14.49 29.78
CA GLN A 571 9.71 14.17 30.40
C GLN A 571 8.49 14.86 29.73
N GLY A 572 7.58 14.08 29.14
CA GLY A 572 6.24 14.52 28.72
C GLY A 572 6.07 15.01 27.28
N THR A 573 7.04 14.84 26.39
CA THR A 573 7.03 15.34 25.00
C THR A 573 6.17 14.52 24.04
N ALA A 574 6.31 13.20 24.00
CA ALA A 574 5.49 12.31 23.16
C ALA A 574 4.00 12.55 23.39
N ARG A 575 3.62 12.65 24.67
CA ARG A 575 2.26 13.00 25.07
C ARG A 575 1.81 14.39 24.64
N ASN A 576 2.72 15.38 24.71
CA ASN A 576 2.41 16.72 24.22
C ASN A 576 2.18 16.69 22.71
N ASP A 577 2.96 15.93 21.95
CA ASP A 577 2.74 15.75 20.52
C ASP A 577 1.44 14.98 20.26
N TRP A 578 1.14 13.89 20.98
CA TRP A 578 -0.16 13.21 20.90
C TRP A 578 -1.33 14.18 21.07
N TRP A 579 -1.35 14.98 22.15
CA TRP A 579 -2.42 15.95 22.34
C TRP A 579 -2.41 17.09 21.32
N ARG A 580 -1.25 17.40 20.77
CA ARG A 580 -1.13 18.42 19.75
C ARG A 580 -1.79 17.99 18.45
N PHE A 581 -1.70 16.72 18.07
CA PHE A 581 -2.27 16.19 16.82
C PHE A 581 -3.68 15.59 17.00
N PHE A 582 -3.96 15.02 18.17
CA PHE A 582 -5.20 14.27 18.41
C PHE A 582 -5.94 14.72 19.66
N GLY A 583 -5.49 15.76 20.36
CA GLY A 583 -6.05 16.19 21.65
C GLY A 583 -6.40 17.66 21.71
N TRP A 584 -6.15 18.30 22.85
CA TRP A 584 -6.46 19.71 23.06
C TRP A 584 -5.17 20.44 23.42
N GLU A 585 -4.77 21.51 22.72
CA GLU A 585 -3.56 22.25 23.10
C GLU A 585 -3.78 23.00 24.43
N TRP A 586 -3.01 22.63 25.47
CA TRP A 586 -2.38 23.63 26.33
C TRP A 586 -1.07 23.15 26.95
N LEU A 587 -0.12 24.09 27.04
CA LEU A 587 1.16 24.09 27.76
C LEU A 587 1.13 23.32 29.10
N PRO A 588 2.28 22.94 29.70
CA PRO A 588 2.48 22.03 30.86
C PRO A 588 1.64 22.18 32.15
N SER A 589 0.55 22.95 32.18
CA SER A 589 -0.42 23.10 33.27
C SER A 589 -1.82 23.42 32.71
N PRO A 590 -2.70 22.43 32.45
CA PRO A 590 -4.09 22.67 32.06
C PRO A 590 -4.89 23.43 33.15
N PRO A 591 -6.07 24.00 32.82
CA PRO A 591 -6.94 24.68 33.78
C PRO A 591 -7.31 23.75 34.94
N ALA A 592 -7.46 24.31 36.14
CA ALA A 592 -7.63 23.52 37.37
C ALA A 592 -8.92 22.67 37.43
N ALA A 593 -9.86 22.88 36.49
CA ALA A 593 -11.13 22.17 36.42
C ALA A 593 -11.13 20.99 35.42
N GLU A 594 -10.12 20.89 34.54
CA GLU A 594 -9.90 19.68 33.75
C GLU A 594 -9.17 18.65 34.62
N PRO A 595 -9.58 17.36 34.62
CA PRO A 595 -8.83 16.32 35.28
C PRO A 595 -7.43 16.27 34.64
N TYR A 596 -6.41 16.69 35.41
CA TYR A 596 -5.07 16.87 34.89
C TYR A 596 -4.58 15.62 34.14
N TYR A 597 -4.11 15.88 32.93
CA TYR A 597 -3.32 15.02 32.07
C TYR A 597 -3.99 13.79 31.44
N THR A 598 -5.23 13.79 30.95
CA THR A 598 -5.72 12.70 30.07
C THR A 598 -6.84 13.16 29.15
N GLN A 599 -6.89 12.64 27.92
CA GLN A 599 -7.93 12.89 26.95
C GLN A 599 -9.13 11.94 27.11
N ASN A 600 -9.80 12.01 28.26
CA ASN A 600 -11.03 11.26 28.47
C ASN A 600 -12.22 11.97 27.81
N TYR A 601 -13.11 11.21 27.17
CA TYR A 601 -14.34 11.74 26.61
C TYR A 601 -15.45 10.69 26.59
N SER A 602 -16.68 11.16 26.48
CA SER A 602 -17.85 10.30 26.32
C SER A 602 -18.81 10.90 25.29
N PHE A 603 -19.64 10.04 24.70
CA PHE A 603 -20.71 10.42 23.78
C PHE A 603 -21.83 9.38 23.81
N ASP A 604 -23.02 9.80 23.40
CA ASP A 604 -24.18 8.93 23.26
C ASP A 604 -24.47 8.68 21.78
N TYR A 605 -24.80 7.42 21.44
CA TYR A 605 -25.41 7.09 20.16
C TYR A 605 -26.56 6.11 20.40
N GLY A 606 -27.78 6.53 20.01
CA GLY A 606 -29.00 5.78 20.27
C GLY A 606 -29.14 5.46 21.78
N PRO A 607 -29.37 4.19 22.16
CA PRO A 607 -29.53 3.78 23.56
C PRO A 607 -28.21 3.51 24.30
N VAL A 608 -27.05 3.70 23.68
CA VAL A 608 -25.75 3.29 24.21
C VAL A 608 -24.87 4.51 24.51
N HIS A 609 -24.22 4.47 25.68
CA HIS A 609 -23.23 5.45 26.11
C HIS A 609 -21.82 4.91 25.91
N PHE A 610 -20.96 5.67 25.25
CA PHE A 610 -19.59 5.29 24.89
C PHE A 610 -18.59 6.17 25.64
N ILE A 611 -17.54 5.55 26.18
CA ILE A 611 -16.55 6.20 27.04
C ILE A 611 -15.15 5.83 26.55
N GLY A 612 -14.43 6.80 26.02
CA GLY A 612 -13.02 6.67 25.62
C GLY A 612 -12.13 7.15 26.76
N MET A 613 -11.23 6.29 27.22
CA MET A 613 -10.26 6.66 28.25
C MET A 613 -8.84 6.60 27.72
N GLU A 614 -8.12 7.72 27.86
CA GLU A 614 -6.67 7.72 27.69
C GLU A 614 -6.04 6.97 28.87
N ALA A 615 -5.42 5.83 28.58
CA ALA A 615 -4.82 4.95 29.57
C ALA A 615 -3.32 4.83 29.32
N TYR A 616 -2.53 4.82 30.40
CA TYR A 616 -1.09 4.63 30.33
C TYR A 616 -0.70 3.29 30.97
N LEU A 617 -0.02 2.44 30.20
CA LEU A 617 0.47 1.15 30.72
C LEU A 617 1.81 1.35 31.45
N ASN A 618 1.78 1.49 32.78
CA ASN A 618 2.98 1.73 33.59
C ASN A 618 3.80 0.44 33.88
N TYR A 619 4.11 -0.36 32.87
CA TYR A 619 4.88 -1.61 33.02
C TYR A 619 6.37 -1.36 33.32
N ASP A 620 6.89 -0.18 32.98
CA ASP A 620 8.34 0.14 32.99
C ASP A 620 8.79 1.11 34.09
N ASP A 621 7.93 1.39 35.09
CA ASP A 621 8.13 2.46 36.11
C ASP A 621 8.35 3.87 35.50
N TYR A 622 8.09 4.04 34.20
CA TYR A 622 8.21 5.30 33.50
C TYR A 622 7.08 6.23 33.95
N MET A 623 7.42 7.45 34.37
CA MET A 623 6.45 8.43 34.88
C MET A 623 5.63 7.99 36.12
N GLN A 624 6.15 7.06 36.94
CA GLN A 624 5.55 6.65 38.22
C GLN A 624 5.17 7.84 39.14
N TYR A 625 5.87 8.98 39.04
CA TYR A 625 5.54 10.18 39.81
C TYR A 625 4.25 10.89 39.39
N ILE A 626 3.73 10.60 38.19
CA ILE A 626 2.51 11.19 37.62
C ILE A 626 1.34 10.22 37.72
N TYR A 627 1.53 8.95 37.33
CA TYR A 627 0.47 7.95 37.32
C TYR A 627 0.42 7.06 38.57
N GLY A 628 1.48 7.07 39.40
CA GLY A 628 1.59 6.13 40.52
C GLY A 628 1.88 4.70 40.03
N ASP A 629 1.53 3.70 40.83
CA ASP A 629 1.63 2.29 40.45
C ASP A 629 0.40 1.80 39.65
N GLU A 630 -0.54 2.70 39.34
CA GLU A 630 -1.84 2.43 38.71
C GLU A 630 -1.89 3.03 37.30
N SER A 631 -2.73 2.47 36.43
CA SER A 631 -2.80 2.87 35.00
C SER A 631 -3.74 4.04 34.74
N PHE A 632 -4.64 4.30 35.70
CA PHE A 632 -5.54 5.44 35.74
C PHE A 632 -5.31 6.24 37.01
N THR A 633 -5.43 7.56 36.93
CA THR A 633 -5.36 8.42 38.12
C THR A 633 -6.65 8.39 38.93
N ASP A 634 -6.59 8.67 40.24
CA ASP A 634 -7.78 8.86 41.09
C ASP A 634 -8.80 9.84 40.49
N LEU A 635 -8.32 10.87 39.79
CA LEU A 635 -9.17 11.88 39.15
C LEU A 635 -9.86 11.35 37.89
N GLN A 636 -9.16 10.55 37.07
CA GLN A 636 -9.80 9.87 35.94
C GLN A 636 -10.87 8.89 36.40
N MET A 637 -10.59 8.16 37.49
CA MET A 637 -11.57 7.23 38.06
C MET A 637 -12.77 7.98 38.67
N GLN A 638 -12.56 9.15 39.28
CA GLN A 638 -13.66 10.00 39.74
C GLN A 638 -14.46 10.57 38.56
N TRP A 639 -13.78 11.01 37.49
CA TRP A 639 -14.44 11.48 36.27
C TRP A 639 -15.30 10.37 35.64
N LEU A 640 -14.76 9.15 35.57
CA LEU A 640 -15.49 7.97 35.08
C LEU A 640 -16.74 7.69 35.94
N ASP A 641 -16.62 7.73 37.27
CA ASP A 641 -17.78 7.56 38.16
C ASP A 641 -18.84 8.65 37.90
N ASP A 642 -18.43 9.92 37.81
CA ASP A 642 -19.33 11.05 37.56
C ASP A 642 -20.05 10.92 36.20
N ASP A 643 -19.35 10.50 35.16
CA ASP A 643 -19.88 10.26 33.81
C ASP A 643 -20.84 9.06 33.77
N LEU A 644 -20.49 7.95 34.42
CA LEU A 644 -21.37 6.79 34.59
C LEU A 644 -22.65 7.14 35.38
N GLN A 645 -22.56 8.01 36.39
CA GLN A 645 -23.75 8.51 37.10
C GLN A 645 -24.61 9.40 36.20
N ALA A 646 -24.01 10.20 35.32
CA ALA A 646 -24.73 11.05 34.37
C ALA A 646 -25.46 10.22 33.28
N SER A 647 -24.87 9.10 32.86
CA SER A 647 -25.42 8.16 31.87
C SER A 647 -26.32 7.06 32.47
N TYR A 648 -26.92 7.28 33.64
CA TYR A 648 -27.86 6.31 34.25
C TYR A 648 -29.08 6.01 33.36
N GLY A 649 -29.41 6.91 32.42
CA GLY A 649 -30.50 6.75 31.48
C GLY A 649 -30.22 5.82 30.29
N SER A 650 -28.95 5.51 30.01
CA SER A 650 -28.55 4.68 28.86
C SER A 650 -28.75 3.20 29.16
N GLU A 651 -29.11 2.43 28.13
CA GLU A 651 -29.44 1.00 28.26
C GLU A 651 -28.19 0.13 28.29
N SER A 652 -27.10 0.57 27.66
CA SER A 652 -25.79 -0.05 27.77
C SER A 652 -24.66 0.98 27.80
N ARG A 653 -23.54 0.60 28.40
CA ARG A 653 -22.33 1.41 28.55
C ARG A 653 -21.12 0.66 28.00
N VAL A 654 -20.41 1.28 27.07
CA VAL A 654 -19.22 0.73 26.41
C VAL A 654 -18.01 1.58 26.80
N LEU A 655 -17.02 0.94 27.41
CA LEU A 655 -15.74 1.52 27.76
C LEU A 655 -14.69 1.06 26.74
N PHE A 656 -13.81 1.94 26.29
CA PHE A 656 -12.72 1.56 25.41
C PHE A 656 -11.42 2.30 25.77
N TYR A 657 -10.34 1.54 25.76
CA TYR A 657 -8.98 1.93 26.15
C TYR A 657 -7.98 0.91 25.59
N HIS A 658 -6.69 1.21 25.60
CA HIS A 658 -5.72 0.37 24.88
C HIS A 658 -5.40 -1.00 25.53
N TYR A 659 -5.18 -1.08 26.85
CA TYR A 659 -4.77 -2.32 27.55
C TYR A 659 -5.87 -2.90 28.45
N ASP A 660 -5.94 -4.24 28.62
CA ASP A 660 -6.89 -4.87 29.56
C ASP A 660 -6.57 -4.57 31.04
N PHE A 661 -7.28 -3.60 31.62
CA PHE A 661 -7.17 -3.22 33.03
C PHE A 661 -8.12 -3.96 33.98
N SER A 662 -8.54 -5.19 33.66
CA SER A 662 -9.46 -5.97 34.51
C SER A 662 -8.99 -6.23 35.95
N GLU A 663 -7.68 -6.08 36.24
CA GLU A 663 -7.16 -6.11 37.62
C GLU A 663 -7.46 -4.83 38.42
N GLN A 664 -7.73 -3.70 37.74
CA GLN A 664 -7.99 -2.38 38.32
C GLN A 664 -9.48 -1.98 38.17
N ILE A 665 -10.12 -2.36 37.07
CA ILE A 665 -11.49 -1.99 36.70
C ILE A 665 -12.39 -3.22 36.73
N ASP A 666 -13.29 -3.30 37.73
CA ASP A 666 -14.35 -4.31 37.79
C ASP A 666 -15.61 -3.78 37.06
N LEU A 667 -15.78 -4.21 35.80
CA LEU A 667 -16.90 -3.80 34.95
C LEU A 667 -18.27 -4.05 35.60
N SER A 668 -18.42 -5.19 36.29
CA SER A 668 -19.70 -5.55 36.92
C SER A 668 -20.06 -4.59 38.07
N ASN A 669 -19.06 -4.15 38.83
CA ASN A 669 -19.29 -3.19 39.92
C ASN A 669 -19.50 -1.77 39.41
N LEU A 670 -18.90 -1.41 38.27
CA LEU A 670 -19.07 -0.10 37.63
C LEU A 670 -20.37 0.02 36.84
N GLY A 671 -21.02 -1.10 36.51
CA GLY A 671 -22.22 -1.09 35.67
C GLY A 671 -21.90 -0.79 34.21
N VAL A 672 -20.71 -1.25 33.75
CA VAL A 672 -20.26 -1.20 32.36
C VAL A 672 -20.54 -2.55 31.71
N ASP A 673 -21.14 -2.53 30.52
CA ASP A 673 -21.62 -3.71 29.81
C ASP A 673 -20.55 -4.34 28.91
N MET A 674 -19.64 -3.49 28.40
CA MET A 674 -18.56 -3.90 27.50
C MET A 674 -17.31 -3.04 27.73
N ALA A 675 -16.16 -3.67 27.77
CA ALA A 675 -14.85 -3.06 27.61
C ALA A 675 -14.16 -3.61 26.36
N LEU A 676 -13.60 -2.71 25.55
CA LEU A 676 -12.85 -3.02 24.33
C LEU A 676 -11.39 -2.54 24.47
N CYS A 677 -10.45 -3.41 24.14
CA CYS A 677 -9.02 -3.12 24.19
C CYS A 677 -8.21 -3.82 23.08
N GLY A 678 -6.92 -3.54 22.99
CA GLY A 678 -5.98 -4.17 22.06
C GLY A 678 -4.70 -4.56 22.78
N HIS A 679 -3.57 -3.96 22.38
CA HIS A 679 -2.23 -4.06 22.97
C HIS A 679 -1.54 -5.41 22.85
N ILE A 680 -2.27 -6.51 22.99
CA ILE A 680 -1.69 -7.85 23.05
C ILE A 680 -1.54 -8.51 21.67
N HIS A 681 -1.87 -7.80 20.57
CA HIS A 681 -1.78 -8.27 19.19
C HIS A 681 -2.41 -9.67 19.03
N SER A 682 -3.55 -9.87 19.69
CA SER A 682 -4.26 -11.14 19.75
C SER A 682 -5.65 -10.98 20.35
N ASN A 683 -6.53 -11.88 19.96
CA ASN A 683 -7.87 -11.94 20.54
C ASN A 683 -7.84 -12.42 22.01
N SER A 684 -8.56 -11.71 22.88
CA SER A 684 -8.85 -12.19 24.25
C SER A 684 -10.30 -11.91 24.67
N GLY A 685 -10.72 -12.59 25.73
CA GLY A 685 -12.11 -12.59 26.19
C GLY A 685 -13.01 -13.56 25.45
N GLU A 686 -14.26 -13.69 25.90
CA GLU A 686 -15.26 -14.56 25.29
C GLU A 686 -16.51 -13.76 24.92
N ILE A 687 -16.88 -13.74 23.63
CA ILE A 687 -18.04 -12.97 23.10
C ILE A 687 -19.41 -13.43 23.64
N ASN A 688 -19.45 -14.49 24.45
CA ASN A 688 -20.64 -15.04 25.09
C ASN A 688 -20.60 -14.93 26.63
N VAL A 689 -19.61 -14.21 27.18
CA VAL A 689 -19.48 -13.93 28.62
C VAL A 689 -19.73 -12.44 28.86
N TYR A 690 -20.80 -12.15 29.59
CA TYR A 690 -21.22 -10.78 29.93
C TYR A 690 -20.90 -10.46 31.41
N PRO A 691 -20.46 -9.23 31.77
CA PRO A 691 -20.12 -8.13 30.86
C PRO A 691 -18.92 -8.50 29.98
N TYR A 692 -18.90 -7.94 28.77
CA TYR A 692 -17.89 -8.28 27.76
C TYR A 692 -16.58 -7.56 28.10
N ASN A 693 -15.47 -8.29 28.19
CA ASN A 693 -14.13 -7.71 28.24
C ASN A 693 -13.32 -8.35 27.11
N LEU A 694 -13.04 -7.58 26.07
CA LEU A 694 -12.70 -8.11 24.76
C LEU A 694 -11.47 -7.40 24.19
N ALA A 695 -10.39 -8.15 23.95
CA ALA A 695 -9.29 -7.67 23.12
C ALA A 695 -9.51 -8.08 21.65
N THR A 696 -9.28 -7.14 20.74
CA THR A 696 -9.26 -7.35 19.30
C THR A 696 -7.82 -7.56 18.84
N ASP A 697 -7.65 -8.41 17.82
CA ASP A 697 -6.36 -8.62 17.14
C ASP A 697 -5.87 -7.33 16.47
N ASN A 698 -4.59 -7.24 16.12
CA ASN A 698 -3.98 -6.04 15.55
C ASN A 698 -4.31 -5.81 14.07
N VAL A 699 -4.21 -4.54 13.66
CA VAL A 699 -4.28 -4.17 12.23
C VAL A 699 -2.93 -4.39 11.53
N CYS A 700 -1.81 -4.14 12.21
CA CYS A 700 -0.44 -4.24 11.67
C CYS A 700 -0.02 -5.68 11.32
N ASP A 701 1.23 -5.85 10.90
CA ASP A 701 1.87 -7.16 10.68
C ASP A 701 1.09 -8.09 9.71
N GLU A 702 0.47 -7.51 8.67
CA GLU A 702 -0.40 -8.18 7.71
C GLU A 702 -1.71 -8.74 8.28
N ASP A 703 -1.96 -8.69 9.60
CA ASP A 703 -3.15 -9.25 10.24
C ASP A 703 -4.44 -8.59 9.75
N ARG A 704 -4.47 -7.24 9.65
CA ARG A 704 -5.62 -6.48 9.11
C ARG A 704 -6.92 -6.73 9.87
N ALA A 705 -6.84 -6.87 11.18
CA ALA A 705 -7.96 -7.29 11.98
C ALA A 705 -8.93 -6.16 12.35
N TYR A 706 -10.21 -6.50 12.46
CA TYR A 706 -11.24 -5.62 13.00
C TYR A 706 -12.39 -6.43 13.60
N ARG A 707 -13.11 -5.88 14.57
CA ARG A 707 -14.25 -6.54 15.22
C ARG A 707 -15.53 -5.73 15.03
N LEU A 708 -16.60 -6.40 14.62
CA LEU A 708 -17.93 -5.80 14.48
C LEU A 708 -18.77 -6.07 15.71
N ILE A 709 -19.43 -5.03 16.22
CA ILE A 709 -20.38 -5.13 17.33
C ILE A 709 -21.73 -4.64 16.83
N ARG A 710 -22.74 -5.52 16.87
CA ARG A 710 -24.13 -5.13 16.59
C ARG A 710 -24.77 -4.59 17.84
N VAL A 711 -25.61 -3.57 17.66
CA VAL A 711 -26.46 -3.00 18.69
C VAL A 711 -27.91 -3.17 18.26
N ASN A 712 -28.72 -3.76 19.13
CA ASN A 712 -30.12 -4.05 18.88
C ASN A 712 -30.94 -3.61 20.10
N GLU A 713 -31.57 -2.43 20.01
CA GLU A 713 -32.33 -1.82 21.12
C GLU A 713 -31.51 -1.85 22.42
N GLY A 714 -30.29 -1.29 22.35
CA GLY A 714 -29.37 -1.22 23.49
C GLY A 714 -28.60 -2.51 23.78
N ILE A 715 -28.98 -3.65 23.23
CA ILE A 715 -28.28 -4.92 23.47
C ILE A 715 -27.04 -5.03 22.58
N LEU A 716 -25.87 -5.22 23.22
CA LEU A 716 -24.59 -5.39 22.54
C LEU A 716 -24.37 -6.86 22.11
N GLU A 717 -24.03 -7.06 20.84
CA GLU A 717 -23.82 -8.37 20.23
C GLU A 717 -22.46 -8.39 19.48
N PRO A 718 -21.34 -8.64 20.19
CA PRO A 718 -20.01 -8.69 19.58
C PRO A 718 -19.83 -9.95 18.71
N THR A 719 -19.13 -9.80 17.59
CA THR A 719 -18.72 -10.94 16.74
C THR A 719 -17.31 -11.41 17.09
N ASN A 720 -16.91 -12.56 16.54
CA ASN A 720 -15.48 -12.86 16.41
C ASN A 720 -14.81 -11.78 15.54
N THR A 721 -13.52 -11.61 15.74
CA THR A 721 -12.68 -10.76 14.89
C THR A 721 -12.69 -11.26 13.45
N MET A 722 -12.71 -10.30 12.53
CA MET A 722 -12.62 -10.46 11.08
C MET A 722 -11.30 -9.85 10.62
N TYR A 723 -10.92 -10.18 9.38
CA TYR A 723 -9.63 -9.76 8.81
C TYR A 723 -9.87 -9.28 7.38
N ALA A 724 -9.31 -8.11 7.03
CA ALA A 724 -9.46 -7.50 5.72
C ALA A 724 -8.47 -8.08 4.69
N GLY A 725 -8.71 -7.80 3.41
CA GLY A 725 -7.83 -8.21 2.32
C GLY A 725 -7.66 -9.74 2.21
N TRP A 726 -6.42 -10.19 1.94
CA TRP A 726 -6.12 -11.59 1.65
C TRP A 726 -5.75 -12.44 2.88
N ASN A 727 -5.60 -11.82 4.05
CA ASN A 727 -5.28 -12.53 5.29
C ASN A 727 -6.54 -13.14 5.96
N GLY A 728 -7.73 -12.82 5.43
CA GLY A 728 -9.03 -13.31 5.89
C GLY A 728 -9.95 -13.81 4.78
N ASP A 729 -11.23 -13.94 5.14
CA ASP A 729 -12.31 -14.18 4.19
C ASP A 729 -12.59 -12.88 3.39
N MET A 730 -12.12 -12.78 2.14
CA MET A 730 -12.19 -11.56 1.31
C MET A 730 -13.56 -10.85 1.28
N LEU A 731 -13.58 -9.54 1.57
CA LEU A 731 -14.65 -8.61 1.22
C LEU A 731 -14.11 -7.65 0.15
N GLN A 732 -14.70 -7.65 -1.04
CA GLN A 732 -14.21 -6.83 -2.15
C GLN A 732 -15.35 -6.27 -2.99
N ILE A 733 -15.18 -5.04 -3.48
CA ILE A 733 -16.04 -4.40 -4.47
C ILE A 733 -15.24 -4.06 -5.73
N SER A 734 -15.84 -4.26 -6.90
CA SER A 734 -15.26 -3.87 -8.19
C SER A 734 -16.34 -3.29 -9.10
N PHE A 735 -15.98 -2.29 -9.90
CA PHE A 735 -16.91 -1.57 -10.75
C PHE A 735 -16.69 -1.91 -12.23
N THR A 736 -17.77 -2.02 -12.99
CA THR A 736 -17.72 -2.17 -14.45
C THR A 736 -18.87 -1.39 -15.11
N PRO A 737 -18.57 -0.45 -16.02
CA PRO A 737 -17.26 0.18 -16.27
C PRO A 737 -16.72 0.91 -15.02
N ALA A 738 -15.55 1.54 -15.13
CA ALA A 738 -14.93 2.26 -14.01
C ALA A 738 -15.90 3.30 -13.40
N ASN A 739 -15.92 3.38 -12.07
CA ASN A 739 -16.77 4.29 -11.29
C ASN A 739 -16.14 5.68 -11.22
N ASN A 740 -16.21 6.43 -12.32
CA ASN A 740 -15.50 7.70 -12.49
C ASN A 740 -16.37 8.81 -13.10
N GLY A 741 -17.70 8.67 -13.05
CA GLY A 741 -18.63 9.67 -13.57
C GLY A 741 -18.79 9.72 -15.08
N GLN A 742 -18.04 8.92 -15.86
CA GLN A 742 -18.06 8.98 -17.33
C GLN A 742 -19.12 8.08 -17.96
N ALA A 743 -19.68 7.13 -17.20
CA ALA A 743 -20.58 6.12 -17.74
C ALA A 743 -22.04 6.36 -17.32
N ASP A 744 -22.95 6.32 -18.28
CA ASP A 744 -24.40 6.40 -18.02
C ASP A 744 -24.95 5.18 -17.26
N SER A 745 -24.15 4.11 -17.12
CA SER A 745 -24.48 2.95 -16.32
C SER A 745 -23.23 2.33 -15.72
N VAL A 746 -23.31 2.00 -14.43
CA VAL A 746 -22.22 1.39 -13.66
C VAL A 746 -22.77 0.19 -12.87
N SER A 747 -22.05 -0.93 -12.89
CA SER A 747 -22.34 -2.10 -12.06
C SER A 747 -21.23 -2.29 -11.03
N ALA A 748 -21.59 -2.43 -9.76
CA ALA A 748 -20.71 -2.87 -8.68
C ALA A 748 -20.89 -4.37 -8.43
N TYR A 749 -19.83 -5.15 -8.63
CA TYR A 749 -19.75 -6.55 -8.23
C TYR A 749 -19.08 -6.65 -6.86
N ILE A 750 -19.79 -7.26 -5.92
CA ILE A 750 -19.36 -7.41 -4.53
C ILE A 750 -19.16 -8.89 -4.24
N GLU A 751 -18.03 -9.24 -3.66
CA GLU A 751 -17.71 -10.56 -3.14
C GLU A 751 -17.55 -10.45 -1.63
N ASN A 752 -18.41 -11.14 -0.88
CA ASN A 752 -18.31 -11.22 0.57
C ASN A 752 -18.08 -12.67 0.97
N GLN A 753 -16.84 -13.02 1.24
CA GLN A 753 -16.48 -14.34 1.76
C GLN A 753 -16.59 -14.40 3.27
N GLN A 754 -16.77 -13.26 3.97
CA GLN A 754 -16.88 -13.22 5.41
C GLN A 754 -18.09 -14.03 5.90
N ASN A 755 -17.95 -14.59 7.09
CA ASN A 755 -19.03 -15.29 7.79
C ASN A 755 -20.09 -14.33 8.37
N GLN A 756 -19.94 -13.03 8.18
CA GLN A 756 -20.87 -11.99 8.58
C GLN A 756 -21.64 -11.45 7.38
N ALA A 757 -22.92 -11.15 7.60
CA ALA A 757 -23.70 -10.33 6.69
C ALA A 757 -23.59 -8.86 7.14
N PHE A 758 -23.64 -7.95 6.19
CA PHE A 758 -23.58 -6.52 6.43
C PHE A 758 -24.89 -5.87 5.97
N GLU A 759 -25.71 -5.52 6.95
CA GLU A 759 -26.99 -4.87 6.72
C GLU A 759 -26.78 -3.36 6.51
N ASN A 760 -27.24 -2.80 5.41
CA ASN A 760 -27.16 -1.35 5.11
C ASN A 760 -25.76 -0.84 4.76
N SER A 761 -24.89 -1.70 4.21
CA SER A 761 -23.66 -1.27 3.53
C SER A 761 -23.94 -0.22 2.47
N GLN A 762 -22.98 0.67 2.25
CA GLN A 762 -23.14 1.81 1.35
C GLN A 762 -22.18 1.72 0.17
N ILE A 763 -22.70 2.04 -1.02
CA ILE A 763 -21.90 2.15 -2.24
C ILE A 763 -22.08 3.56 -2.78
N LYS A 764 -20.96 4.27 -2.99
CA LYS A 764 -20.93 5.56 -3.65
C LYS A 764 -20.72 5.35 -5.16
N PHE A 765 -21.75 5.57 -5.97
CA PHE A 765 -21.63 5.56 -7.43
C PHE A 765 -21.36 6.97 -7.95
N ILE A 766 -20.26 7.15 -8.67
CA ILE A 766 -19.90 8.41 -9.32
C ILE A 766 -20.51 8.39 -10.72
N MET A 767 -21.52 9.22 -10.94
CA MET A 767 -22.36 9.24 -12.13
C MET A 767 -22.23 10.57 -12.90
N PRO A 768 -22.54 10.59 -14.21
CA PRO A 768 -22.57 11.84 -14.97
C PRO A 768 -23.54 12.83 -14.31
N GLY A 769 -23.12 14.10 -14.17
CA GLY A 769 -23.96 15.13 -13.56
C GLY A 769 -25.13 15.57 -14.46
N ASN A 770 -26.07 16.32 -13.87
CA ASN A 770 -27.28 16.86 -14.54
C ASN A 770 -28.22 15.80 -15.13
N CYS A 771 -28.25 14.60 -14.54
CA CYS A 771 -29.20 13.58 -14.94
C CYS A 771 -30.61 13.88 -14.42
N SER A 772 -31.64 13.40 -15.13
CA SER A 772 -33.03 13.67 -14.72
C SER A 772 -33.53 12.73 -13.62
N ASP A 773 -32.93 11.54 -13.52
CA ASP A 773 -33.22 10.51 -12.51
C ASP A 773 -32.11 9.44 -12.54
N TYR A 774 -32.06 8.58 -11.53
CA TYR A 774 -31.23 7.38 -11.49
C TYR A 774 -32.07 6.14 -11.18
N GLU A 775 -31.94 5.10 -12.01
CA GLU A 775 -32.58 3.80 -11.78
C GLU A 775 -31.57 2.82 -11.15
N ILE A 776 -31.88 2.33 -9.95
CA ILE A 776 -31.01 1.43 -9.17
C ILE A 776 -31.56 0.01 -9.22
N TYR A 777 -30.67 -0.96 -9.42
CA TYR A 777 -30.96 -2.39 -9.40
C TYR A 777 -30.22 -3.07 -8.25
N ASN A 778 -30.96 -3.83 -7.44
CA ASN A 778 -30.46 -4.58 -6.27
C ASN A 778 -29.83 -3.72 -5.16
N GLY A 779 -30.24 -2.46 -5.06
CA GLY A 779 -29.93 -1.55 -3.95
C GLY A 779 -31.04 -0.50 -3.81
N ASN A 780 -30.93 0.38 -2.83
CA ASN A 780 -31.82 1.52 -2.67
C ASN A 780 -31.02 2.82 -2.70
N LEU A 781 -31.48 3.80 -3.48
CA LEU A 781 -30.87 5.13 -3.48
C LEU A 781 -31.27 5.87 -2.21
N GLU A 782 -30.30 6.32 -1.44
CA GLU A 782 -30.49 7.06 -0.19
C GLU A 782 -30.46 8.57 -0.44
N GLN A 783 -29.43 9.05 -1.14
CA GLN A 783 -29.20 10.46 -1.45
C GLN A 783 -28.32 10.63 -2.70
N ILE A 784 -28.28 11.85 -3.24
CA ILE A 784 -27.45 12.25 -4.38
C ILE A 784 -26.76 13.55 -4.00
N ASP A 785 -25.43 13.59 -4.01
CA ASP A 785 -24.66 14.85 -3.97
C ASP A 785 -24.40 15.32 -5.41
N ASP A 786 -25.04 16.43 -5.80
CA ASP A 786 -24.92 17.06 -7.12
C ASP A 786 -24.08 18.36 -7.08
N SER A 787 -23.32 18.57 -6.01
CA SER A 787 -22.49 19.79 -5.83
C SER A 787 -21.16 19.75 -6.59
N GLY A 788 -20.74 18.57 -7.04
CA GLY A 788 -19.49 18.33 -7.77
C GLY A 788 -19.64 18.43 -9.29
N GLU A 789 -18.56 18.08 -10.01
CA GLU A 789 -18.61 17.87 -11.46
C GLU A 789 -19.46 16.63 -11.84
N PHE A 790 -19.42 15.62 -10.98
CA PHE A 790 -20.17 14.39 -11.08
C PHE A 790 -21.17 14.28 -9.93
N ASP A 791 -22.28 13.60 -10.18
CA ASP A 791 -23.26 13.30 -9.14
C ASP A 791 -22.78 12.06 -8.37
N ILE A 792 -22.72 12.13 -7.04
CA ILE A 792 -22.41 10.98 -6.18
C ILE A 792 -23.73 10.40 -5.67
N CYS A 793 -24.08 9.22 -6.17
CA CYS A 793 -25.29 8.49 -5.79
C CYS A 793 -24.97 7.50 -4.67
N TYR A 794 -25.54 7.73 -3.49
CA TYR A 794 -25.36 6.91 -2.30
C TYR A 794 -26.40 5.79 -2.31
N VAL A 795 -25.94 4.54 -2.45
CA VAL A 795 -26.82 3.38 -2.59
C VAL A 795 -26.63 2.43 -1.42
N SER A 796 -27.68 2.21 -0.65
CA SER A 796 -27.71 1.20 0.42
C SER A 796 -27.95 -0.20 -0.15
N VAL A 797 -27.28 -1.19 0.44
CA VAL A 797 -27.39 -2.60 0.08
C VAL A 797 -27.23 -3.50 1.30
N SER A 798 -27.92 -4.64 1.31
CA SER A 798 -27.64 -5.71 2.27
C SER A 798 -26.73 -6.75 1.63
N ILE A 799 -25.51 -6.90 2.12
CA ILE A 799 -24.51 -7.84 1.61
C ILE A 799 -24.60 -9.14 2.43
N PRO A 800 -25.10 -10.26 1.87
CA PRO A 800 -25.20 -11.50 2.63
C PRO A 800 -23.82 -12.13 2.87
N ALA A 801 -23.67 -12.81 4.01
CA ALA A 801 -22.48 -13.61 4.33
C ALA A 801 -22.21 -14.68 3.26
N ASN A 802 -20.92 -14.95 2.98
CA ASN A 802 -20.49 -15.99 2.04
C ASN A 802 -21.21 -15.92 0.68
N SER A 803 -21.36 -14.72 0.12
CA SER A 803 -22.13 -14.51 -1.10
C SER A 803 -21.55 -13.42 -1.99
N ASN A 804 -21.90 -13.51 -3.27
CA ASN A 804 -21.51 -12.53 -4.27
C ASN A 804 -22.77 -11.90 -4.86
N MET A 805 -22.74 -10.59 -5.09
CA MET A 805 -23.88 -9.87 -5.63
C MET A 805 -23.48 -8.76 -6.60
N ASN A 806 -24.46 -8.29 -7.38
CA ASN A 806 -24.30 -7.16 -8.28
C ASN A 806 -25.34 -6.10 -7.95
N VAL A 807 -24.88 -4.88 -7.71
CA VAL A 807 -25.68 -3.66 -7.65
C VAL A 807 -25.41 -2.86 -8.91
N SER A 808 -26.40 -2.20 -9.48
CA SER A 808 -26.16 -1.38 -10.68
C SER A 808 -27.02 -0.14 -10.68
N ILE A 809 -26.51 0.91 -11.30
CA ILE A 809 -27.18 2.19 -11.45
C ILE A 809 -27.18 2.61 -12.92
N VAL A 810 -28.24 3.29 -13.35
CA VAL A 810 -28.42 3.80 -14.71
C VAL A 810 -28.95 5.23 -14.66
N ALA A 811 -28.30 6.14 -15.37
CA ALA A 811 -28.70 7.53 -15.52
C ALA A 811 -29.87 7.69 -16.51
N GLY A 812 -30.90 8.44 -16.10
CA GLY A 812 -32.02 8.85 -16.94
C GLY A 812 -31.69 10.11 -17.73
N ILE A 813 -31.48 10.00 -19.05
CA ILE A 813 -31.19 11.13 -19.95
C ILE A 813 -32.50 11.66 -20.59
N THR A 814 -32.71 12.99 -20.60
CA THR A 814 -33.90 13.63 -21.22
C THR A 814 -33.70 14.05 -22.68
N ASP A 815 -34.72 13.71 -23.50
CA ASP A 815 -35.08 14.12 -24.87
C ASP A 815 -34.28 13.64 -26.11
N VAL A 816 -34.84 12.67 -26.89
CA VAL A 816 -35.53 12.90 -28.20
C VAL A 816 -36.48 11.71 -28.53
N GLU A 817 -37.75 12.06 -28.80
CA GLU A 817 -38.85 11.38 -29.53
C GLU A 817 -38.96 9.83 -29.59
N ASN A 818 -40.04 9.33 -28.96
CA ASN A 818 -40.89 8.18 -29.34
C ASN A 818 -40.25 6.93 -29.99
N ILE A 819 -40.20 5.81 -29.24
CA ILE A 819 -40.63 4.41 -29.59
C ILE A 819 -39.95 3.40 -28.61
N PRO A 820 -40.61 2.30 -28.19
CA PRO A 820 -41.71 2.17 -27.25
C PRO A 820 -41.27 1.53 -25.90
N SER A 821 -42.12 1.65 -24.90
CA SER A 821 -42.10 0.84 -23.68
C SER A 821 -42.16 -0.67 -23.96
N SER A 822 -41.05 -1.40 -23.71
CA SER A 822 -41.00 -2.75 -23.09
C SER A 822 -39.61 -3.39 -23.28
N VAL A 823 -38.72 -3.34 -22.29
CA VAL A 823 -37.62 -4.33 -22.19
C VAL A 823 -38.20 -5.55 -21.50
N SER A 824 -38.70 -6.48 -22.32
CA SER A 824 -39.10 -7.80 -21.84
C SER A 824 -37.90 -8.71 -21.71
N ASN A 825 -37.76 -9.38 -20.57
CA ASN A 825 -36.82 -10.48 -20.30
C ASN A 825 -36.71 -11.47 -21.48
N ILE A 826 -35.70 -11.33 -22.34
CA ILE A 826 -35.34 -12.34 -23.34
C ILE A 826 -34.59 -13.45 -22.60
N LYS A 827 -35.22 -14.62 -22.47
CA LYS A 827 -34.60 -15.78 -21.82
C LYS A 827 -33.79 -16.57 -22.85
N LEU A 828 -32.46 -16.38 -22.86
CA LEU A 828 -31.52 -17.18 -23.65
C LEU A 828 -31.00 -18.37 -22.84
N THR A 829 -31.16 -19.59 -23.34
CA THR A 829 -30.68 -20.81 -22.65
C THR A 829 -30.19 -21.85 -23.64
N ASN A 830 -29.36 -22.79 -23.20
CA ASN A 830 -28.99 -23.96 -23.99
C ASN A 830 -29.07 -25.25 -23.16
N TYR A 831 -29.62 -26.32 -23.73
CA TYR A 831 -29.70 -27.62 -23.08
C TYR A 831 -29.57 -28.77 -24.10
N PRO A 832 -28.82 -29.84 -23.78
CA PRO A 832 -27.99 -30.03 -22.57
C PRO A 832 -26.77 -29.10 -22.53
N ASN A 833 -26.21 -28.89 -21.33
CA ASN A 833 -24.94 -28.19 -21.09
C ASN A 833 -24.31 -28.73 -19.78
N PRO A 834 -23.15 -29.42 -19.80
CA PRO A 834 -22.35 -29.79 -20.97
C PRO A 834 -23.10 -30.69 -21.97
N PHE A 835 -22.67 -30.72 -23.24
CA PHE A 835 -23.35 -31.44 -24.32
C PHE A 835 -22.41 -32.29 -25.18
N ASN A 836 -22.94 -33.34 -25.83
CA ASN A 836 -22.18 -34.22 -26.72
C ASN A 836 -23.06 -34.83 -27.85
N PRO A 837 -22.78 -34.57 -29.14
CA PRO A 837 -22.10 -33.40 -29.68
C PRO A 837 -23.07 -32.25 -29.95
N GLU A 838 -24.35 -32.36 -29.58
CA GLU A 838 -25.37 -31.34 -29.87
C GLU A 838 -26.04 -30.73 -28.63
N THR A 839 -26.30 -29.43 -28.71
CA THR A 839 -27.10 -28.65 -27.73
C THR A 839 -28.14 -27.83 -28.47
N THR A 840 -29.30 -27.65 -27.85
CA THR A 840 -30.37 -26.81 -28.39
C THR A 840 -30.34 -25.47 -27.67
N ILE A 841 -30.10 -24.39 -28.41
CA ILE A 841 -30.15 -23.01 -27.91
C ILE A 841 -31.57 -22.48 -28.12
N SER A 842 -32.23 -22.09 -27.03
CA SER A 842 -33.59 -21.59 -27.01
C SER A 842 -33.61 -20.10 -26.62
N PHE A 843 -34.34 -19.29 -27.39
CA PHE A 843 -34.56 -17.86 -27.12
C PHE A 843 -35.97 -17.44 -27.53
N SER A 844 -36.54 -16.44 -26.86
CA SER A 844 -37.90 -15.96 -27.13
C SER A 844 -37.90 -14.50 -27.57
N LEU A 845 -38.55 -14.21 -28.69
CA LEU A 845 -38.69 -12.85 -29.24
C LEU A 845 -40.13 -12.37 -29.08
N GLN A 846 -40.35 -11.15 -28.59
CA GLN A 846 -41.71 -10.59 -28.51
C GLN A 846 -42.18 -9.94 -29.81
N ASN A 847 -41.28 -9.36 -30.61
CA ASN A 847 -41.59 -8.67 -31.87
C ASN A 847 -40.80 -9.25 -33.06
N ASN A 848 -41.09 -8.76 -34.28
CA ASN A 848 -40.44 -9.17 -35.53
C ASN A 848 -39.03 -8.55 -35.67
N ASP A 849 -38.24 -8.62 -34.60
CA ASP A 849 -36.90 -8.05 -34.59
C ASP A 849 -35.92 -8.95 -35.31
N ASN A 850 -34.96 -8.30 -35.95
CA ASN A 850 -33.86 -8.99 -36.61
C ASN A 850 -32.90 -9.54 -35.55
N VAL A 851 -32.49 -10.80 -35.72
CA VAL A 851 -31.66 -11.50 -34.75
C VAL A 851 -30.51 -12.22 -35.43
N GLU A 852 -29.31 -12.12 -34.86
CA GLU A 852 -28.17 -12.98 -35.16
C GLU A 852 -27.82 -13.86 -33.95
N LEU A 853 -27.65 -15.17 -34.16
CA LEU A 853 -27.12 -16.10 -33.17
C LEU A 853 -25.79 -16.67 -33.69
N SER A 854 -24.70 -16.38 -32.98
CA SER A 854 -23.33 -16.77 -33.36
C SER A 854 -22.61 -17.50 -32.22
N ILE A 855 -21.70 -18.42 -32.57
CA ILE A 855 -20.84 -19.19 -31.67
C ILE A 855 -19.41 -18.68 -31.74
N TYR A 856 -18.74 -18.58 -30.60
CA TYR A 856 -17.37 -18.12 -30.44
C TYR A 856 -16.54 -19.12 -29.62
N ASN A 857 -15.24 -19.21 -29.89
CA ASN A 857 -14.30 -19.96 -29.06
C ASN A 857 -13.74 -19.08 -27.93
N ILE A 858 -12.93 -19.66 -27.04
CA ILE A 858 -12.31 -18.95 -25.90
C ILE A 858 -11.37 -17.80 -26.29
N LYS A 859 -10.91 -17.74 -27.54
CA LYS A 859 -10.09 -16.64 -28.07
C LYS A 859 -10.94 -15.52 -28.69
N GLY A 860 -12.27 -15.55 -28.48
CA GLY A 860 -13.21 -14.59 -29.07
C GLY A 860 -13.42 -14.75 -30.58
N GLN A 861 -12.91 -15.81 -31.20
CA GLN A 861 -13.04 -16.01 -32.65
C GLN A 861 -14.41 -16.61 -32.97
N LYS A 862 -15.13 -16.03 -33.95
CA LYS A 862 -16.41 -16.55 -34.42
C LYS A 862 -16.21 -17.92 -35.09
N VAL A 863 -16.81 -18.95 -34.50
CA VAL A 863 -16.75 -20.36 -34.91
C VAL A 863 -17.86 -20.70 -35.90
N LYS A 864 -19.07 -20.21 -35.64
CA LYS A 864 -20.24 -20.52 -36.46
C LYS A 864 -21.34 -19.48 -36.33
N THR A 865 -21.96 -19.10 -37.44
CA THR A 865 -23.24 -18.37 -37.37
C THR A 865 -24.39 -19.37 -37.47
N LEU A 866 -25.16 -19.53 -36.40
CA LEU A 866 -26.28 -20.49 -36.35
C LEU A 866 -27.57 -19.90 -36.91
N TYR A 867 -27.74 -18.59 -36.77
CA TYR A 867 -28.91 -17.89 -37.26
C TYR A 867 -28.46 -16.51 -37.78
N PRO A 868 -28.31 -16.34 -39.11
CA PRO A 868 -27.74 -15.12 -39.69
C PRO A 868 -28.80 -14.03 -39.89
N PHE A 869 -28.37 -12.78 -40.01
CA PHE A 869 -29.19 -11.62 -40.39
C PHE A 869 -29.03 -11.29 -41.90
N PRO A 870 -30.07 -10.82 -42.64
CA PRO A 870 -31.45 -10.51 -42.24
C PRO A 870 -32.46 -11.66 -42.39
N ASN A 871 -33.49 -11.63 -41.54
CA ASN A 871 -34.51 -12.68 -41.43
C ASN A 871 -35.92 -12.14 -41.76
N PRO A 872 -36.31 -12.12 -43.05
CA PRO A 872 -37.46 -11.34 -43.52
C PRO A 872 -38.86 -11.83 -43.09
N ASP A 873 -38.98 -13.00 -42.45
CA ASP A 873 -40.27 -13.64 -42.12
C ASP A 873 -40.40 -14.07 -40.64
N LEU A 874 -39.70 -13.41 -39.70
CA LEU A 874 -39.80 -13.72 -38.27
C LEU A 874 -41.07 -13.14 -37.64
N SER A 875 -42.01 -13.99 -37.24
CA SER A 875 -43.03 -13.62 -36.24
C SER A 875 -42.52 -13.91 -34.83
N GLY A 876 -42.86 -13.06 -33.84
CA GLY A 876 -42.53 -13.28 -32.41
C GLY A 876 -42.90 -14.68 -31.88
N GLY A 877 -42.16 -15.16 -30.88
CA GLY A 877 -42.30 -16.47 -30.23
C GLY A 877 -40.97 -17.11 -29.83
N THR A 878 -41.02 -18.24 -29.11
CA THR A 878 -39.85 -19.05 -28.76
C THR A 878 -39.27 -19.75 -29.99
N ARG A 879 -37.95 -19.71 -30.14
CA ARG A 879 -37.17 -20.34 -31.19
C ARG A 879 -36.12 -21.25 -30.58
N GLU A 880 -35.85 -22.35 -31.26
CA GLU A 880 -34.83 -23.31 -30.88
C GLU A 880 -33.90 -23.56 -32.06
N VAL A 881 -32.59 -23.43 -31.83
CA VAL A 881 -31.55 -23.60 -32.84
C VAL A 881 -30.54 -24.61 -32.31
N VAL A 882 -30.31 -25.67 -33.07
CA VAL A 882 -29.39 -26.75 -32.67
C VAL A 882 -27.99 -26.45 -33.17
N TRP A 883 -27.01 -26.51 -32.27
CA TRP A 883 -25.60 -26.58 -32.64
C TRP A 883 -25.07 -27.99 -32.42
N ASN A 884 -24.39 -28.54 -33.42
CA ASN A 884 -23.85 -29.90 -33.42
C ASN A 884 -22.34 -29.99 -33.24
N GLY A 885 -21.71 -28.95 -32.68
CA GLY A 885 -20.26 -28.93 -32.43
C GLY A 885 -19.41 -28.87 -33.69
N ASN A 886 -19.92 -28.28 -34.77
CA ASN A 886 -19.17 -28.03 -36.01
C ASN A 886 -19.02 -26.52 -36.28
N ASP A 887 -17.95 -26.12 -36.96
CA ASP A 887 -17.72 -24.76 -37.46
C ASP A 887 -18.57 -24.41 -38.70
N ASP A 888 -18.40 -23.19 -39.23
CA ASP A 888 -19.06 -22.73 -40.47
C ASP A 888 -18.64 -23.53 -41.72
N LYS A 889 -17.50 -24.23 -41.69
CA LYS A 889 -17.03 -25.11 -42.79
C LYS A 889 -17.55 -26.54 -42.64
N GLY A 890 -18.41 -26.80 -41.64
CA GLY A 890 -18.97 -28.12 -41.35
C GLY A 890 -17.96 -29.09 -40.73
N LYS A 891 -16.79 -28.61 -40.29
CA LYS A 891 -15.80 -29.44 -39.59
C LYS A 891 -16.09 -29.45 -38.10
N PRO A 892 -15.88 -30.59 -37.42
CA PRO A 892 -16.02 -30.64 -35.98
C PRO A 892 -14.97 -29.79 -35.26
N VAL A 893 -15.41 -29.10 -34.21
CA VAL A 893 -14.53 -28.36 -33.30
C VAL A 893 -14.11 -29.24 -32.11
N SER A 894 -13.02 -28.87 -31.43
CA SER A 894 -12.49 -29.63 -30.30
C SER A 894 -13.39 -29.54 -29.06
N SER A 895 -13.34 -30.56 -28.19
CA SER A 895 -13.94 -30.47 -26.85
C SER A 895 -13.40 -29.26 -26.11
N GLY A 896 -14.26 -28.54 -25.37
CA GLY A 896 -13.87 -27.30 -24.70
C GLY A 896 -15.02 -26.33 -24.47
N ILE A 897 -14.67 -25.15 -23.97
CA ILE A 897 -15.61 -24.06 -23.69
C ILE A 897 -15.87 -23.27 -24.97
N TYR A 898 -17.13 -22.97 -25.21
CA TYR A 898 -17.59 -22.09 -26.29
C TYR A 898 -18.61 -21.10 -25.74
N PHE A 899 -18.81 -20.01 -26.46
CA PHE A 899 -19.80 -19.00 -26.14
C PHE A 899 -20.80 -18.86 -27.26
N TYR A 900 -22.08 -18.69 -26.96
CA TYR A 900 -23.11 -18.34 -27.93
C TYR A 900 -23.64 -16.95 -27.62
N LYS A 901 -23.70 -16.10 -28.64
CA LYS A 901 -24.12 -14.69 -28.56
C LYS A 901 -25.39 -14.49 -29.37
N LEU A 902 -26.44 -13.94 -28.74
CA LEU A 902 -27.66 -13.50 -29.40
C LEU A 902 -27.64 -11.97 -29.50
N GLU A 903 -27.78 -11.45 -30.71
CA GLU A 903 -27.81 -10.01 -30.98
C GLU A 903 -29.13 -9.65 -31.66
N SER A 904 -29.86 -8.66 -31.12
CA SER A 904 -31.12 -8.15 -31.69
C SER A 904 -31.34 -6.68 -31.32
N GLY A 905 -31.22 -5.78 -32.31
CA GLY A 905 -31.29 -4.34 -32.04
C GLY A 905 -30.20 -3.90 -31.05
N ASN A 906 -30.60 -3.29 -29.93
CA ASN A 906 -29.71 -2.88 -28.83
C ASN A 906 -29.46 -3.99 -27.79
N PHE A 907 -30.09 -5.16 -27.94
CA PHE A 907 -29.91 -6.29 -27.04
C PHE A 907 -28.76 -7.20 -27.53
N SER A 908 -27.80 -7.49 -26.64
CA SER A 908 -26.70 -8.42 -26.87
C SER A 908 -26.45 -9.25 -25.61
N GLU A 909 -26.68 -10.55 -25.66
CA GLU A 909 -26.43 -11.46 -24.54
C GLU A 909 -25.51 -12.61 -25.00
N MET A 910 -24.48 -12.92 -24.21
CA MET A 910 -23.55 -14.01 -24.47
C MET A 910 -23.56 -15.01 -23.32
N LYS A 911 -23.64 -16.32 -23.64
CA LYS A 911 -23.65 -17.40 -22.64
C LYS A 911 -22.64 -18.48 -22.94
N LYS A 912 -22.12 -19.08 -21.87
CA LYS A 912 -21.13 -20.16 -21.91
C LYS A 912 -21.79 -21.52 -22.16
N MET A 913 -21.16 -22.37 -22.96
CA MET A 913 -21.49 -23.77 -23.14
C MET A 913 -20.24 -24.65 -23.22
N ILE A 914 -20.36 -25.91 -22.79
CA ILE A 914 -19.26 -26.87 -22.72
C ILE A 914 -19.55 -28.03 -23.65
N LEU A 915 -18.73 -28.17 -24.71
CA LEU A 915 -18.77 -29.32 -25.61
C LEU A 915 -17.87 -30.42 -25.04
N LEU A 916 -18.47 -31.57 -24.73
CA LEU A 916 -17.78 -32.80 -24.40
C LEU A 916 -17.86 -33.71 -25.61
N ARG A 917 -16.72 -34.22 -26.08
CA ARG A 917 -16.69 -35.16 -27.20
C ARG A 917 -15.68 -36.25 -26.99
#